data_AF-R6DGS1-F1
#
_entry.id   AF-R6DGS1-F1
#
_cell.length_a   1.000
_cell.length_b   1.000
_cell.length_c   1.000
_cell.angle_alpha   90.00
_cell.angle_beta   90.00
_cell.angle_gamma   90.00
#
_symmetry.space_group_name_H-M   'P 1'
#
loop_
_entity.id
_entity.type
_entity.pdbx_description
1 polymer ?
#
loop_
_entity_poly.entity_id
_entity_poly.type
_entity_poly.pdbx_seq_one_letter_code
_entity_poly.pdbx_strand_id
1 'polypeptide(L)'
;MKAKKSTTKQEDQIVVTPAPGNVVTITSNETKTPDALKTEKPVQPGATSDVIPSASASVSAKPSAIPSASASVSTKPSATPAASASVSTKPSATPAASASVSTKPSTTKPTTAPIVTPGSHLSANGIATIDDGVMRSDIDAYDIVHDMGIGINLGNTLDAVAGWLNGGGTVEDYETAWGAPVTTQEMITGMKKAGFHSIRIPVAWSNLMKDDGTYTINEDYFNRVETVMNYAFNAGMYAIVNIHYDGGWWARFGSKTESERTQAMVKYKAMWTQIANRFNEYSDHLIFEAANEELGERLNSTDDYAGSGYFTNTDDLYKQVTAINQAFVDTVRGTGGNNASRFLLIAGYNTDIAKTCDERYVMPTDTIDGHMMISVHYYSPATYCTVDDPDNSWGYRDSWGTEDDIAEMKDTLNLMRINYVNKGIPVIIGEYGVIAGKNSDGTTHRKDGRDVFISTICEYALTHGMCPVLWDINEIYSRASNTIVHSTEAANYKKFEQQALESETYRPASKSTTLTYTGSIGYSGWTPSTVTAEGDVDFSVTNQGGTFMISDVNWSDYTNPKITMTMQGATGNVTCRFAKTASGGNQYYQAIEASDVLKSTSWNFSKTLTQSLSDCDLTGKADLYFDMGGLEAFSGKITITISDAQ
;
A
#
# COMPACT_ATOMS: atom_id res chain seq x y z
N MET A 1 -42.75 44.01 31.55
CA MET A 1 -42.26 42.61 31.44
C MET A 1 -41.36 42.50 30.22
N LYS A 2 -40.16 41.94 30.41
CA LYS A 2 -39.09 41.60 29.43
C LYS A 2 -38.75 42.66 28.35
N ALA A 3 -37.67 43.40 28.60
CA ALA A 3 -37.03 44.32 27.64
C ALA A 3 -35.90 43.62 26.85
N LYS A 4 -35.94 43.78 25.52
CA LYS A 4 -34.81 43.60 24.59
C LYS A 4 -34.02 44.93 24.51
N LYS A 5 -32.68 44.86 24.49
CA LYS A 5 -31.74 45.84 23.92
C LYS A 5 -30.44 45.06 23.63
N SER A 6 -30.02 44.93 22.36
CA SER A 6 -29.20 45.89 21.59
C SER A 6 -27.82 46.09 22.21
N THR A 7 -26.80 45.66 21.47
CA THR A 7 -25.39 45.96 21.74
C THR A 7 -24.72 46.45 20.46
N THR A 8 -24.16 47.64 20.57
CA THR A 8 -23.24 48.28 19.63
C THR A 8 -21.97 48.62 20.43
N LYS A 9 -20.79 48.33 19.90
CA LYS A 9 -19.48 48.94 20.24
C LYS A 9 -18.63 48.83 18.97
N GLN A 10 -18.41 49.93 18.24
CA GLN A 10 -17.45 51.02 18.42
C GLN A 10 -16.05 50.65 17.91
N GLU A 11 -15.63 51.44 16.92
CA GLU A 11 -14.44 51.38 16.07
C GLU A 11 -13.15 51.72 16.84
N ASP A 12 -12.03 51.16 16.37
CA ASP A 12 -10.74 51.86 16.32
C ASP A 12 -10.02 51.46 15.02
N GLN A 13 -9.55 52.49 14.30
CA GLN A 13 -8.84 52.40 13.02
C GLN A 13 -7.34 52.17 13.24
N ILE A 14 -6.73 51.31 12.40
CA ILE A 14 -5.31 51.44 12.03
C ILE A 14 -5.19 51.28 10.51
N VAL A 15 -4.57 52.29 9.90
CA VAL A 15 -4.29 52.47 8.48
C VAL A 15 -2.95 51.81 8.14
N VAL A 16 -2.91 50.94 7.12
CA VAL A 16 -1.71 50.71 6.30
C VAL A 16 -2.12 50.56 4.84
N THR A 17 -1.61 51.46 4.00
CA THR A 17 -1.78 51.58 2.55
C THR A 17 -1.08 50.48 1.74
N PRO A 18 -1.65 50.05 0.60
CA PRO A 18 -0.86 49.57 -0.54
C PRO A 18 -1.08 50.40 -1.83
N ALA A 19 0.01 50.57 -2.59
CA ALA A 19 0.04 51.17 -3.93
C ALA A 19 0.01 50.06 -5.04
N PRO A 20 -0.29 50.39 -6.32
CA PRO A 20 -1.12 49.54 -7.19
C PRO A 20 -0.46 48.97 -8.48
N GLY A 21 -1.20 48.08 -9.16
CA GLY A 21 -1.08 47.70 -10.59
C GLY A 21 -0.82 46.19 -10.80
N ASN A 22 -1.54 45.41 -11.60
CA ASN A 22 -2.24 45.67 -12.87
C ASN A 22 -3.57 44.91 -12.99
N VAL A 23 -4.52 45.56 -13.67
CA VAL A 23 -5.85 45.06 -14.05
C VAL A 23 -5.79 44.55 -15.49
N VAL A 24 -6.39 43.38 -15.76
CA VAL A 24 -6.95 43.07 -17.08
C VAL A 24 -8.38 42.57 -16.90
N THR A 25 -9.28 43.30 -17.55
CA THR A 25 -10.74 43.22 -17.54
C THR A 25 -11.25 42.00 -18.32
N ILE A 26 -12.22 41.27 -17.77
CA ILE A 26 -13.07 40.35 -18.55
C ILE A 26 -14.48 40.96 -18.60
N THR A 27 -14.93 41.27 -19.82
CA THR A 27 -16.32 41.62 -20.13
C THR A 27 -17.07 40.39 -20.63
N SER A 28 -18.25 40.18 -20.05
CA SER A 28 -19.29 39.24 -20.45
C SER A 28 -20.05 39.68 -21.71
N ASN A 29 -20.53 38.73 -22.52
CA ASN A 29 -21.82 38.86 -23.22
C ASN A 29 -22.41 37.52 -23.72
N GLU A 30 -23.66 37.36 -23.29
CA GLU A 30 -24.83 36.54 -23.67
C GLU A 30 -25.01 35.88 -25.06
N THR A 31 -25.49 34.63 -24.99
CA THR A 31 -26.54 33.87 -25.74
C THR A 31 -26.78 33.98 -27.26
N LYS A 32 -26.94 32.80 -27.90
CA LYS A 32 -28.10 32.37 -28.73
C LYS A 32 -28.03 30.88 -29.17
N THR A 33 -29.08 30.11 -28.89
CA THR A 33 -29.54 28.85 -29.57
C THR A 33 -30.37 29.20 -30.83
N PRO A 34 -30.91 28.30 -31.72
CA PRO A 34 -31.20 26.85 -31.61
C PRO A 34 -31.06 25.96 -32.89
N ASP A 35 -31.52 24.69 -32.75
CA ASP A 35 -32.08 23.73 -33.74
C ASP A 35 -31.12 22.82 -34.56
N ALA A 36 -31.50 21.62 -35.04
CA ALA A 36 -32.30 20.46 -34.63
C ALA A 36 -32.25 19.45 -35.81
N LEU A 37 -32.54 18.17 -35.54
CA LEU A 37 -33.07 17.12 -36.46
C LEU A 37 -32.12 16.13 -37.19
N LYS A 38 -32.34 14.86 -36.80
CA LYS A 38 -32.66 13.64 -37.60
C LYS A 38 -31.56 12.88 -38.35
N THR A 39 -31.29 11.69 -37.81
CA THR A 39 -30.79 10.49 -38.47
C THR A 39 -31.93 9.69 -39.14
N GLU A 40 -31.74 9.32 -40.41
CA GLU A 40 -32.51 8.26 -41.09
C GLU A 40 -31.57 7.13 -41.57
N LYS A 41 -32.11 5.90 -41.51
CA LYS A 41 -31.56 4.62 -41.98
C LYS A 41 -32.06 4.37 -43.42
N PRO A 42 -31.35 3.63 -44.29
CA PRO A 42 -31.86 2.29 -44.70
C PRO A 42 -30.73 1.25 -44.96
N VAL A 43 -30.83 -0.03 -44.53
CA VAL A 43 -31.44 -1.24 -45.16
C VAL A 43 -30.52 -1.97 -46.19
N GLN A 44 -30.29 -3.27 -45.93
CA GLN A 44 -29.65 -4.30 -46.79
C GLN A 44 -30.60 -4.83 -47.90
N PRO A 45 -30.08 -5.47 -48.97
CA PRO A 45 -29.99 -6.96 -49.10
C PRO A 45 -28.69 -7.40 -49.85
N GLY A 46 -28.21 -8.64 -49.97
CA GLY A 46 -28.73 -10.00 -49.78
C GLY A 46 -28.38 -10.90 -50.99
N ALA A 47 -27.45 -11.86 -50.80
CA ALA A 47 -27.25 -13.20 -51.44
C ALA A 47 -27.09 -13.43 -52.97
N THR A 48 -26.09 -14.27 -53.35
CA THR A 48 -26.11 -15.56 -54.14
C THR A 48 -24.68 -15.93 -54.65
N SER A 49 -23.99 -16.98 -54.14
CA SER A 49 -23.81 -18.37 -54.67
C SER A 49 -23.15 -18.46 -56.07
N ASP A 50 -22.20 -19.32 -56.47
CA ASP A 50 -21.49 -20.53 -55.98
C ASP A 50 -20.27 -20.74 -56.91
N VAL A 51 -19.13 -21.31 -56.45
CA VAL A 51 -18.31 -22.34 -57.17
C VAL A 51 -17.36 -23.06 -56.15
N ILE A 52 -17.46 -24.38 -56.10
CA ILE A 52 -16.57 -25.43 -55.52
C ILE A 52 -15.96 -26.19 -56.74
N PRO A 53 -14.79 -26.90 -56.76
CA PRO A 53 -14.13 -27.68 -55.68
C PRO A 53 -12.58 -27.62 -55.59
N SER A 54 -12.02 -28.04 -54.45
CA SER A 54 -11.41 -29.39 -54.29
C SER A 54 -10.62 -29.51 -52.99
N ALA A 55 -10.63 -30.72 -52.45
CA ALA A 55 -10.23 -31.09 -51.11
C ALA A 55 -8.71 -31.31 -50.95
N SER A 56 -8.19 -30.99 -49.77
CA SER A 56 -7.23 -31.87 -49.08
C SER A 56 -7.26 -31.57 -47.57
N ALA A 57 -7.38 -32.64 -46.79
CA ALA A 57 -7.49 -32.60 -45.34
C ALA A 57 -6.11 -32.40 -44.70
N SER A 58 -6.03 -31.53 -43.69
CA SER A 58 -5.07 -31.69 -42.60
C SER A 58 -5.62 -31.05 -41.32
N VAL A 59 -5.42 -31.77 -40.23
CA VAL A 59 -5.94 -31.53 -38.88
C VAL A 59 -5.23 -30.32 -38.28
N SER A 60 -5.98 -29.35 -37.76
CA SER A 60 -5.45 -28.30 -36.89
C SER A 60 -6.48 -27.96 -35.82
N ALA A 61 -6.07 -28.18 -34.58
CA ALA A 61 -6.80 -27.78 -33.39
C ALA A 61 -6.86 -26.24 -33.34
N LYS A 62 -8.07 -25.72 -33.25
CA LYS A 62 -8.35 -24.30 -32.98
C LYS A 62 -8.18 -24.03 -31.47
N PRO A 63 -7.48 -22.97 -31.06
CA PRO A 63 -7.53 -22.48 -29.68
C PRO A 63 -8.90 -21.84 -29.44
N SER A 64 -9.56 -22.25 -28.37
CA SER A 64 -10.87 -21.72 -27.97
C SER A 64 -10.72 -20.36 -27.28
N ALA A 65 -11.72 -19.53 -27.55
CA ALA A 65 -11.90 -18.15 -27.16
C ALA A 65 -11.81 -17.85 -25.65
N ILE A 66 -11.38 -16.61 -25.40
CA ILE A 66 -11.71 -15.72 -24.28
C ILE A 66 -13.21 -15.81 -23.92
N PRO A 67 -13.56 -15.68 -22.64
CA PRO A 67 -14.69 -14.83 -22.28
C PRO A 67 -14.31 -13.78 -21.22
N SER A 68 -14.59 -12.53 -21.59
CA SER A 68 -14.72 -11.38 -20.70
C SER A 68 -15.97 -11.53 -19.80
N ALA A 69 -15.91 -10.82 -18.67
CA ALA A 69 -17.03 -10.42 -17.80
C ALA A 69 -17.79 -11.56 -17.09
N SER A 70 -17.54 -11.70 -15.79
CA SER A 70 -18.46 -12.41 -14.89
C SER A 70 -19.16 -11.43 -13.98
N ALA A 71 -20.48 -11.37 -14.19
CA ALA A 71 -21.44 -10.65 -13.38
C ALA A 71 -21.53 -11.22 -11.96
N SER A 72 -21.70 -10.32 -11.00
CA SER A 72 -22.10 -10.60 -9.63
C SER A 72 -23.49 -11.25 -9.58
N VAL A 73 -23.58 -12.51 -9.10
CA VAL A 73 -24.83 -13.08 -8.57
C VAL A 73 -24.52 -13.93 -7.34
N SER A 74 -25.19 -13.59 -6.25
CA SER A 74 -25.14 -14.26 -4.95
C SER A 74 -25.79 -15.64 -4.98
N THR A 75 -25.21 -16.63 -4.31
CA THR A 75 -25.96 -17.65 -3.56
C THR A 75 -25.12 -18.26 -2.44
N LYS A 76 -25.66 -18.16 -1.22
CA LYS A 76 -25.30 -18.86 0.02
C LYS A 76 -25.32 -20.40 -0.14
N PRO A 77 -24.58 -21.14 0.72
CA PRO A 77 -25.15 -22.34 1.34
C PRO A 77 -25.23 -22.25 2.85
N SER A 78 -26.39 -22.65 3.36
CA SER A 78 -26.74 -22.86 4.75
C SER A 78 -26.22 -24.24 5.18
N ALA A 79 -25.52 -24.33 6.31
CA ALA A 79 -25.35 -25.61 7.01
C ALA A 79 -25.33 -25.40 8.53
N THR A 80 -26.47 -25.70 9.14
CA THR A 80 -26.65 -25.92 10.58
C THR A 80 -25.93 -27.20 10.99
N PRO A 81 -25.16 -27.24 12.09
CA PRO A 81 -24.75 -28.51 12.69
C PRO A 81 -25.89 -29.10 13.52
N ALA A 82 -26.31 -30.32 13.16
CA ALA A 82 -27.22 -31.14 13.93
C ALA A 82 -26.52 -31.68 15.19
N ALA A 83 -27.27 -31.67 16.30
CA ALA A 83 -26.88 -32.19 17.59
C ALA A 83 -26.67 -33.71 17.59
N SER A 84 -25.71 -34.19 18.41
CA SER A 84 -25.75 -35.53 18.99
C SER A 84 -25.73 -35.42 20.52
N ALA A 85 -26.71 -36.08 21.12
CA ALA A 85 -27.09 -35.97 22.52
C ALA A 85 -26.23 -36.83 23.46
N SER A 86 -26.04 -36.37 24.70
CA SER A 86 -26.15 -37.24 25.87
C SER A 86 -26.58 -36.47 27.14
N VAL A 87 -27.86 -36.68 27.47
CA VAL A 87 -28.52 -36.84 28.78
C VAL A 87 -28.16 -35.93 29.97
N SER A 88 -29.18 -35.13 30.29
CA SER A 88 -29.49 -34.37 31.50
C SER A 88 -29.66 -35.19 32.78
N THR A 89 -29.27 -34.61 33.93
CA THR A 89 -30.11 -34.64 35.14
C THR A 89 -30.21 -33.24 35.77
N LYS A 90 -31.44 -32.72 35.87
CA LYS A 90 -31.87 -31.48 36.55
C LYS A 90 -32.31 -31.82 37.99
N PRO A 91 -32.30 -30.88 38.95
CA PRO A 91 -33.55 -30.17 39.33
C PRO A 91 -33.28 -28.69 39.67
N SER A 92 -33.92 -27.66 39.07
CA SER A 92 -35.25 -27.06 39.35
C SER A 92 -35.60 -26.80 40.82
N ALA A 93 -35.56 -25.54 41.26
CA ALA A 93 -36.71 -24.79 41.82
C ALA A 93 -36.32 -23.32 42.14
N THR A 94 -37.33 -22.45 42.06
CA THR A 94 -37.31 -20.98 41.92
C THR A 94 -37.38 -20.24 43.31
N PRO A 95 -37.64 -18.92 43.42
CA PRO A 95 -36.76 -17.94 44.07
C PRO A 95 -37.31 -17.33 45.39
N ALA A 96 -36.49 -16.63 46.19
CA ALA A 96 -36.95 -15.49 47.00
C ALA A 96 -35.82 -14.71 47.72
N ALA A 97 -36.00 -13.38 47.70
CA ALA A 97 -35.72 -12.38 48.74
C ALA A 97 -34.30 -11.81 48.96
N SER A 98 -34.17 -10.54 48.54
CA SER A 98 -33.54 -9.37 49.19
C SER A 98 -32.78 -9.55 50.50
N ALA A 99 -31.54 -9.05 50.57
CA ALA A 99 -31.17 -7.91 51.42
C ALA A 99 -29.68 -7.52 51.34
N SER A 100 -29.49 -6.19 51.38
CA SER A 100 -28.38 -5.40 51.98
C SER A 100 -26.97 -5.41 51.39
N VAL A 101 -26.64 -4.23 50.87
CA VAL A 101 -25.33 -3.58 50.76
C VAL A 101 -24.51 -3.71 52.05
N SER A 102 -23.22 -4.06 51.92
CA SER A 102 -22.19 -3.70 52.90
C SER A 102 -20.84 -3.51 52.21
N THR A 103 -20.30 -2.31 52.33
CA THR A 103 -18.99 -1.83 51.85
C THR A 103 -17.85 -2.24 52.78
N LYS A 104 -16.79 -2.90 52.26
CA LYS A 104 -15.39 -2.80 52.74
C LYS A 104 -14.41 -3.54 51.79
N PRO A 105 -13.08 -3.31 51.84
CA PRO A 105 -12.30 -2.84 50.70
C PRO A 105 -11.30 -3.87 50.15
N SER A 106 -10.82 -3.57 48.94
CA SER A 106 -9.54 -3.94 48.30
C SER A 106 -8.82 -5.22 48.76
N THR A 107 -8.65 -6.13 47.80
CA THR A 107 -7.41 -6.91 47.65
C THR A 107 -6.92 -6.80 46.21
N THR A 108 -6.24 -5.70 45.90
CA THR A 108 -5.33 -5.62 44.76
C THR A 108 -4.26 -6.71 44.92
N LYS A 109 -4.29 -7.70 44.03
CA LYS A 109 -3.22 -8.70 43.85
C LYS A 109 -2.07 -8.01 43.09
N PRO A 110 -0.80 -8.27 43.44
CA PRO A 110 0.27 -7.31 43.24
C PRO A 110 0.62 -7.13 41.77
N THR A 111 0.54 -5.88 41.32
CA THR A 111 1.28 -5.36 40.18
C THR A 111 2.76 -5.65 40.43
N THR A 112 3.34 -6.56 39.67
CA THR A 112 4.80 -6.68 39.59
C THR A 112 5.32 -5.29 39.24
N ALA A 113 6.13 -4.69 40.12
CA ALA A 113 6.76 -3.40 39.82
C ALA A 113 7.48 -3.51 38.47
N PRO A 114 7.34 -2.52 37.57
CA PRO A 114 7.98 -2.59 36.26
C PRO A 114 9.49 -2.74 36.49
N ILE A 115 10.10 -3.61 35.69
CA ILE A 115 11.56 -3.71 35.61
C ILE A 115 12.04 -2.34 35.18
N VAL A 116 12.61 -1.57 36.11
CA VAL A 116 13.12 -0.23 35.85
C VAL A 116 14.38 -0.39 35.01
N THR A 117 14.23 -0.29 33.69
CA THR A 117 15.35 -0.08 32.78
C THR A 117 15.97 1.28 33.13
N PRO A 118 17.31 1.40 33.23
CA PRO A 118 17.96 2.69 33.43
C PRO A 118 17.48 3.71 32.39
N GLY A 119 17.02 4.89 32.84
CA GLY A 119 16.49 5.95 31.96
C GLY A 119 14.96 5.98 31.81
N SER A 120 14.22 5.04 32.41
CA SER A 120 12.75 5.08 32.36
C SER A 120 12.14 6.23 33.18
N HIS A 121 11.09 6.84 32.63
CA HIS A 121 10.22 7.83 33.26
C HIS A 121 8.74 7.50 32.96
N LEU A 122 7.81 8.36 33.38
CA LEU A 122 6.38 8.21 33.10
C LEU A 122 5.97 9.18 32.00
N SER A 123 5.17 8.70 31.05
CA SER A 123 4.46 9.55 30.08
C SER A 123 3.50 10.51 30.80
N ALA A 124 2.96 11.50 30.09
CA ALA A 124 1.95 12.42 30.60
C ALA A 124 0.71 11.71 31.18
N ASN A 125 0.48 10.46 30.77
CA ASN A 125 -0.64 9.61 31.21
C ASN A 125 -0.24 8.58 32.28
N GLY A 126 0.98 8.66 32.80
CA GLY A 126 1.45 7.83 33.91
C GLY A 126 1.91 6.43 33.51
N ILE A 127 2.22 6.18 32.23
CA ILE A 127 2.68 4.88 31.73
C ILE A 127 4.20 4.90 31.59
N ALA A 128 4.87 3.85 32.05
CA ALA A 128 6.33 3.79 32.06
C ALA A 128 6.90 3.65 30.64
N THR A 129 7.87 4.50 30.30
CA THR A 129 8.55 4.53 29.00
C THR A 129 10.00 4.96 29.13
N ILE A 130 10.82 4.66 28.13
CA ILE A 130 12.17 5.23 27.95
C ILE A 130 12.23 6.23 26.79
N ASP A 131 11.13 6.41 26.05
CA ASP A 131 11.03 7.35 24.93
C ASP A 131 11.23 8.79 25.43
N ASP A 132 12.24 9.49 24.92
CA ASP A 132 12.64 10.80 25.45
C ASP A 132 11.83 11.98 24.89
N GLY A 133 10.84 11.72 24.03
CA GLY A 133 10.02 12.73 23.38
C GLY A 133 10.77 13.61 22.36
N VAL A 134 12.00 13.25 21.97
CA VAL A 134 12.82 14.09 21.09
C VAL A 134 12.51 13.82 19.62
N MET A 135 12.18 14.87 18.88
CA MET A 135 12.14 14.86 17.42
C MET A 135 13.51 15.27 16.88
N ARG A 136 14.26 14.33 16.28
CA ARG A 136 15.54 14.64 15.61
C ARG A 136 15.25 15.51 14.39
N SER A 137 15.97 16.64 14.27
CA SER A 137 15.73 17.64 13.22
C SER A 137 16.65 17.48 11.99
N ASP A 138 17.67 16.65 12.10
CA ASP A 138 18.71 16.40 11.10
C ASP A 138 18.52 15.09 10.34
N ILE A 139 17.33 14.50 10.43
CA ILE A 139 16.93 13.27 9.75
C ILE A 139 15.72 13.49 8.83
N ASP A 140 15.54 12.62 7.85
CA ASP A 140 14.37 12.54 6.99
C ASP A 140 13.77 11.12 6.98
N ALA A 141 12.71 10.94 6.19
CA ALA A 141 12.00 9.68 6.12
C ALA A 141 12.89 8.50 5.68
N TYR A 142 13.99 8.72 4.94
CA TYR A 142 14.90 7.62 4.58
C TYR A 142 15.67 7.13 5.80
N ASP A 143 16.08 8.05 6.68
CA ASP A 143 16.73 7.68 7.93
C ASP A 143 15.79 6.88 8.82
N ILE A 144 14.53 7.30 8.92
CA ILE A 144 13.50 6.57 9.67
C ILE A 144 13.28 5.16 9.09
N VAL A 145 13.10 5.04 7.77
CA VAL A 145 12.93 3.72 7.12
C VAL A 145 14.16 2.83 7.31
N HIS A 146 15.37 3.40 7.28
CA HIS A 146 16.60 2.68 7.55
C HIS A 146 16.68 2.20 9.01
N ASP A 147 16.46 3.11 9.97
CA ASP A 147 16.50 2.82 11.41
C ASP A 147 15.42 1.81 11.85
N MET A 148 14.27 1.80 11.17
CA MET A 148 13.19 0.82 11.40
C MET A 148 13.59 -0.62 11.02
N GLY A 149 14.61 -0.80 10.18
CA GLY A 149 15.13 -2.08 9.73
C GLY A 149 14.02 -2.99 9.17
N ILE A 150 13.90 -4.19 9.74
CA ILE A 150 12.78 -5.10 9.50
C ILE A 150 11.77 -5.03 10.64
N GLY A 151 10.48 -5.03 10.29
CA GLY A 151 9.39 -4.88 11.24
C GLY A 151 8.51 -6.12 11.39
N ILE A 152 7.64 -6.10 12.40
CA ILE A 152 6.60 -7.10 12.64
C ILE A 152 5.28 -6.42 13.02
N ASN A 153 4.15 -6.94 12.57
CA ASN A 153 2.82 -6.53 12.99
C ASN A 153 2.39 -7.33 14.21
N LEU A 154 1.76 -6.65 15.15
CA LEU A 154 1.02 -7.28 16.24
C LEU A 154 -0.43 -7.58 15.79
N GLY A 155 -0.59 -8.43 14.77
CA GLY A 155 -1.88 -8.69 14.14
C GLY A 155 -2.85 -9.48 15.03
N ASN A 156 -4.16 -9.39 14.74
CA ASN A 156 -5.24 -10.05 15.47
C ASN A 156 -5.22 -9.79 17.00
N THR A 157 -4.81 -8.58 17.38
CA THR A 157 -4.61 -8.14 18.76
C THR A 157 -5.48 -6.92 19.03
N LEU A 158 -4.95 -5.70 18.95
CA LEU A 158 -5.72 -4.48 19.23
C LEU A 158 -6.61 -4.04 18.05
N ASP A 159 -6.42 -4.66 16.89
CA ASP A 159 -7.27 -4.63 15.69
C ASP A 159 -8.46 -5.60 15.75
N ALA A 160 -8.49 -6.52 16.71
CA ALA A 160 -9.57 -7.48 16.82
C ALA A 160 -10.89 -6.76 17.17
N VAL A 161 -11.92 -7.03 16.37
CA VAL A 161 -13.27 -6.50 16.59
C VAL A 161 -14.15 -7.61 17.16
N ALA A 162 -14.73 -7.34 18.34
CA ALA A 162 -15.61 -8.27 19.04
C ALA A 162 -17.05 -7.74 19.10
N GLY A 163 -17.70 -7.64 17.93
CA GLY A 163 -19.06 -7.09 17.83
C GLY A 163 -20.08 -7.79 18.73
N TRP A 164 -19.89 -9.07 19.06
CA TRP A 164 -20.73 -9.83 19.97
C TRP A 164 -20.70 -9.35 21.43
N LEU A 165 -19.69 -8.55 21.82
CA LEU A 165 -19.61 -7.93 23.15
C LEU A 165 -20.53 -6.71 23.29
N ASN A 166 -21.07 -6.18 22.18
CA ASN A 166 -22.04 -5.07 22.16
C ASN A 166 -21.61 -3.83 22.98
N GLY A 167 -20.32 -3.49 22.94
CA GLY A 167 -19.75 -2.36 23.70
C GLY A 167 -19.55 -2.61 25.19
N GLY A 168 -19.77 -3.83 25.66
CA GLY A 168 -19.35 -4.30 26.99
C GLY A 168 -17.99 -5.00 26.95
N GLY A 169 -17.59 -5.60 28.08
CA GLY A 169 -16.27 -6.24 28.23
C GLY A 169 -15.17 -5.26 28.63
N THR A 170 -13.97 -5.79 28.74
CA THR A 170 -12.72 -5.07 29.03
C THR A 170 -11.90 -4.94 27.76
N VAL A 171 -10.88 -4.06 27.77
CA VAL A 171 -9.95 -3.96 26.62
C VAL A 171 -9.27 -5.30 26.31
N GLU A 172 -8.93 -6.09 27.34
CA GLU A 172 -8.33 -7.42 27.17
C GLU A 172 -9.29 -8.42 26.50
N ASP A 173 -10.60 -8.30 26.72
CA ASP A 173 -11.60 -9.15 26.02
C ASP A 173 -11.61 -8.86 24.51
N TYR A 174 -11.37 -7.61 24.11
CA TYR A 174 -11.21 -7.24 22.69
C TYR A 174 -9.84 -7.66 22.16
N GLU A 175 -8.76 -7.37 22.89
CA GLU A 175 -7.38 -7.72 22.50
C GLU A 175 -7.21 -9.22 22.24
N THR A 176 -7.92 -10.07 22.99
CA THR A 176 -7.85 -11.52 22.88
C THR A 176 -8.96 -12.13 21.99
N ALA A 177 -9.84 -11.31 21.43
CA ALA A 177 -11.06 -11.75 20.75
C ALA A 177 -10.80 -12.65 19.52
N TRP A 178 -9.65 -12.47 18.85
CA TRP A 178 -9.24 -13.28 17.69
C TRP A 178 -8.10 -14.26 18.02
N GLY A 179 -7.95 -14.62 19.29
CA GLY A 179 -7.08 -15.72 19.73
C GLY A 179 -5.67 -15.32 20.17
N ALA A 180 -5.32 -14.03 20.06
CA ALA A 180 -4.09 -13.51 20.64
C ALA A 180 -4.10 -13.60 22.19
N PRO A 181 -2.95 -13.82 22.85
CA PRO A 181 -2.82 -13.55 24.27
C PRO A 181 -2.76 -12.03 24.52
N VAL A 182 -3.02 -11.61 25.76
CA VAL A 182 -2.73 -10.23 26.19
C VAL A 182 -1.24 -9.95 26.03
N THR A 183 -0.91 -8.90 25.29
CA THR A 183 0.47 -8.51 24.96
C THR A 183 1.25 -8.11 26.20
N THR A 184 2.48 -8.60 26.32
CA THR A 184 3.40 -8.26 27.42
C THR A 184 4.71 -7.65 26.92
N GLN A 185 5.44 -6.98 27.80
CA GLN A 185 6.78 -6.44 27.51
C GLN A 185 7.74 -7.54 27.04
N GLU A 186 7.64 -8.74 27.61
CA GLU A 186 8.49 -9.88 27.27
C GLU A 186 8.27 -10.34 25.83
N MET A 187 7.02 -10.31 25.34
CA MET A 187 6.70 -10.66 23.97
C MET A 187 7.38 -9.71 22.98
N ILE A 188 7.27 -8.39 23.19
CA ILE A 188 7.88 -7.39 22.32
C ILE A 188 9.40 -7.37 22.45
N THR A 189 9.94 -7.56 23.66
CA THR A 189 11.39 -7.75 23.87
C THR A 189 11.91 -8.98 23.14
N GLY A 190 11.11 -10.06 23.08
CA GLY A 190 11.45 -11.26 22.31
C GLY A 190 11.41 -11.01 20.80
N MET A 191 10.49 -10.17 20.30
CA MET A 191 10.47 -9.74 18.89
C MET A 191 11.74 -8.93 18.56
N LYS A 192 12.15 -7.97 19.40
CA LYS A 192 13.46 -7.30 19.25
C LYS A 192 14.60 -8.30 19.20
N LYS A 193 14.62 -9.24 20.14
CA LYS A 193 15.62 -10.31 20.18
C LYS A 193 15.57 -11.25 18.97
N ALA A 194 14.46 -11.34 18.26
CA ALA A 194 14.34 -12.12 17.03
C ALA A 194 14.91 -11.38 15.80
N GLY A 195 15.16 -10.07 15.92
CA GLY A 195 15.79 -9.24 14.90
C GLY A 195 14.92 -8.09 14.37
N PHE A 196 13.72 -7.90 14.91
CA PHE A 196 12.84 -6.81 14.50
C PHE A 196 13.24 -5.48 15.17
N HIS A 197 13.26 -4.39 14.41
CA HIS A 197 13.59 -3.04 14.91
C HIS A 197 12.39 -2.09 14.91
N SER A 198 11.29 -2.52 14.31
CA SER A 198 10.01 -1.81 14.32
C SER A 198 8.85 -2.77 14.61
N ILE A 199 7.79 -2.25 15.22
CA ILE A 199 6.53 -2.95 15.39
C ILE A 199 5.39 -2.09 14.85
N ARG A 200 4.51 -2.69 14.05
CA ARG A 200 3.24 -2.08 13.68
C ARG A 200 2.17 -2.61 14.63
N ILE A 201 1.38 -1.71 15.18
CA ILE A 201 0.32 -1.98 16.14
C ILE A 201 -1.01 -1.59 15.46
N PRO A 202 -1.64 -2.51 14.71
CA PRO A 202 -2.98 -2.35 14.18
C PRO A 202 -4.01 -2.10 15.30
N VAL A 203 -4.91 -1.11 15.12
CA VAL A 203 -5.89 -0.78 16.17
C VAL A 203 -7.30 -0.56 15.62
N ALA A 204 -8.29 -1.20 16.26
CA ALA A 204 -9.71 -0.96 16.10
C ALA A 204 -10.25 -0.05 17.23
N TRP A 205 -10.12 1.26 17.05
CA TRP A 205 -10.43 2.29 18.05
C TRP A 205 -11.91 2.47 18.39
N SER A 206 -12.82 1.98 17.54
CA SER A 206 -14.26 2.01 17.81
C SER A 206 -14.69 1.00 18.86
N ASN A 207 -13.82 0.05 19.23
CA ASN A 207 -14.05 -0.82 20.38
C ASN A 207 -14.26 0.04 21.65
N LEU A 208 -15.35 -0.23 22.38
CA LEU A 208 -15.77 0.52 23.57
C LEU A 208 -16.05 2.02 23.36
N MET A 209 -16.03 2.52 22.12
CA MET A 209 -16.44 3.89 21.79
C MET A 209 -17.93 4.06 22.04
N LYS A 210 -18.31 5.13 22.73
CA LYS A 210 -19.72 5.42 23.01
C LYS A 210 -20.36 6.07 21.79
N ASP A 211 -21.62 5.70 21.53
CA ASP A 211 -22.46 6.38 20.53
C ASP A 211 -23.11 7.63 21.13
N ASP A 212 -22.29 8.61 21.50
CA ASP A 212 -22.71 9.89 22.09
C ASP A 212 -22.62 11.07 21.11
N GLY A 213 -22.28 10.79 19.86
CA GLY A 213 -22.08 11.80 18.80
C GLY A 213 -20.77 12.57 18.89
N THR A 214 -19.90 12.26 19.86
CA THR A 214 -18.58 12.91 20.00
C THR A 214 -17.42 12.07 19.47
N TYR A 215 -17.67 10.78 19.20
CA TYR A 215 -16.65 9.81 18.79
C TYR A 215 -15.49 9.71 19.79
N THR A 216 -15.77 9.89 21.08
CA THR A 216 -14.76 9.82 22.14
C THR A 216 -14.20 8.40 22.23
N ILE A 217 -12.90 8.27 22.01
CA ILE A 217 -12.18 7.00 22.18
C ILE A 217 -12.14 6.66 23.67
N ASN A 218 -12.32 5.38 23.98
CA ASN A 218 -12.33 4.90 25.36
C ASN A 218 -10.94 5.07 26.01
N GLU A 219 -10.89 5.67 27.20
CA GLU A 219 -9.65 5.96 27.93
C GLU A 219 -8.84 4.70 28.29
N ASP A 220 -9.51 3.60 28.65
CA ASP A 220 -8.82 2.34 28.93
C ASP A 220 -8.18 1.77 27.65
N TYR A 221 -8.81 1.98 26.50
CA TYR A 221 -8.26 1.61 25.20
C TYR A 221 -7.02 2.45 24.85
N PHE A 222 -7.06 3.77 25.10
CA PHE A 222 -5.88 4.64 24.97
C PHE A 222 -4.74 4.18 25.87
N ASN A 223 -5.02 3.93 27.15
CA ASN A 223 -4.03 3.44 28.11
C ASN A 223 -3.41 2.11 27.64
N ARG A 224 -4.22 1.21 27.08
CA ARG A 224 -3.73 -0.08 26.60
C ARG A 224 -2.84 0.05 25.38
N VAL A 225 -3.26 0.83 24.37
CA VAL A 225 -2.44 1.09 23.17
C VAL A 225 -1.12 1.76 23.57
N GLU A 226 -1.17 2.75 24.46
CA GLU A 226 0.03 3.43 24.97
C GLU A 226 0.97 2.48 25.72
N THR A 227 0.41 1.56 26.50
CA THR A 227 1.20 0.52 27.20
C THR A 227 1.95 -0.37 26.20
N VAL A 228 1.26 -0.85 25.15
CA VAL A 228 1.88 -1.72 24.12
C VAL A 228 2.89 -0.95 23.28
N MET A 229 2.60 0.30 22.94
CA MET A 229 3.54 1.21 22.28
C MET A 229 4.81 1.42 23.12
N ASN A 230 4.67 1.67 24.42
CA ASN A 230 5.80 1.83 25.33
C ASN A 230 6.59 0.54 25.52
N TYR A 231 6.00 -0.64 25.36
CA TYR A 231 6.77 -1.88 25.30
C TYR A 231 7.74 -1.91 24.12
N ALA A 232 7.37 -1.33 22.97
CA ALA A 232 8.24 -1.19 21.80
C ALA A 232 9.41 -0.24 22.10
N PHE A 233 9.12 0.96 22.63
CA PHE A 233 10.16 1.93 22.96
C PHE A 233 11.11 1.41 24.03
N ASN A 234 10.60 0.73 25.06
CA ASN A 234 11.41 0.06 26.09
C ASN A 234 12.33 -1.04 25.52
N ALA A 235 11.99 -1.61 24.36
CA ALA A 235 12.83 -2.55 23.63
C ALA A 235 13.75 -1.88 22.59
N GLY A 236 13.74 -0.54 22.48
CA GLY A 236 14.49 0.21 21.47
C GLY A 236 13.98 -0.07 20.06
N MET A 237 12.66 -0.09 19.88
CA MET A 237 11.99 -0.28 18.59
C MET A 237 11.15 0.94 18.23
N TYR A 238 10.95 1.14 16.92
CA TYR A 238 9.93 2.04 16.39
C TYR A 238 8.53 1.45 16.55
N ALA A 239 7.52 2.30 16.69
CA ALA A 239 6.12 1.90 16.72
C ALA A 239 5.32 2.63 15.62
N ILE A 240 4.59 1.87 14.80
CA ILE A 240 3.57 2.39 13.88
C ILE A 240 2.20 2.16 14.50
N VAL A 241 1.38 3.21 14.60
CA VAL A 241 -0.02 3.13 15.05
C VAL A 241 -0.94 3.66 13.95
N ASN A 242 -2.05 2.96 13.70
CA ASN A 242 -2.99 3.31 12.63
C ASN A 242 -4.45 3.30 13.10
N ILE A 243 -5.37 3.52 12.15
CA ILE A 243 -6.75 3.03 12.26
C ILE A 243 -6.87 1.86 11.28
N HIS A 244 -7.06 0.66 11.80
CA HIS A 244 -7.11 -0.58 11.02
C HIS A 244 -8.52 -0.88 10.49
N TYR A 245 -8.86 -2.16 10.29
CA TYR A 245 -10.25 -2.57 10.23
C TYR A 245 -10.94 -2.27 11.56
N ASP A 246 -11.85 -1.31 11.54
CA ASP A 246 -12.46 -0.77 12.75
C ASP A 246 -13.98 -1.03 12.76
N GLY A 247 -14.38 -2.25 12.40
CA GLY A 247 -15.78 -2.66 12.35
C GLY A 247 -16.56 -2.10 11.15
N GLY A 248 -15.88 -1.85 10.02
CA GLY A 248 -16.51 -1.56 8.72
C GLY A 248 -17.09 -0.15 8.55
N TRP A 249 -16.92 0.76 9.51
CA TRP A 249 -17.51 2.10 9.40
C TRP A 249 -16.93 2.93 8.23
N TRP A 250 -15.76 2.57 7.72
CA TRP A 250 -15.14 3.17 6.53
C TRP A 250 -16.05 3.15 5.30
N ALA A 251 -16.88 2.11 5.14
CA ALA A 251 -17.84 2.01 4.05
C ALA A 251 -18.91 3.11 4.07
N ARG A 252 -19.03 3.88 5.16
CA ARG A 252 -19.90 5.06 5.25
C ARG A 252 -19.40 6.22 4.39
N PHE A 253 -18.12 6.27 4.02
CA PHE A 253 -17.60 7.23 3.04
C PHE A 253 -18.27 7.06 1.66
N GLY A 254 -18.70 5.84 1.32
CA GLY A 254 -19.49 5.53 0.14
C GLY A 254 -20.99 5.46 0.39
N SER A 255 -21.49 5.98 1.51
CA SER A 255 -22.94 6.02 1.75
C SER A 255 -23.68 6.78 0.65
N LYS A 256 -24.85 6.26 0.24
CA LYS A 256 -25.79 6.93 -0.67
C LYS A 256 -26.31 8.26 -0.13
N THR A 257 -26.22 8.51 1.18
CA THR A 257 -26.61 9.80 1.78
C THR A 257 -25.40 10.69 2.04
N GLU A 258 -25.48 11.95 1.63
CA GLU A 258 -24.38 12.92 1.81
C GLU A 258 -24.09 13.21 3.29
N SER A 259 -25.13 13.22 4.13
CA SER A 259 -24.98 13.40 5.57
C SER A 259 -24.12 12.30 6.19
N GLU A 260 -24.29 11.03 5.80
CA GLU A 260 -23.49 9.94 6.34
C GLU A 260 -22.03 9.99 5.86
N ARG A 261 -21.79 10.34 4.59
CA ARG A 261 -20.43 10.56 4.08
C ARG A 261 -19.73 11.69 4.84
N THR A 262 -20.44 12.78 5.10
CA THR A 262 -19.93 13.91 5.90
C THR A 262 -19.60 13.46 7.33
N GLN A 263 -20.48 12.69 7.97
CA GLN A 263 -20.24 12.16 9.31
C GLN A 263 -19.09 11.15 9.36
N ALA A 264 -18.83 10.39 8.30
CA ALA A 264 -17.64 9.53 8.21
C ALA A 264 -16.35 10.34 8.28
N MET A 265 -16.28 11.47 7.55
CA MET A 265 -15.13 12.39 7.63
C MET A 265 -15.02 13.08 9.01
N VAL A 266 -16.14 13.45 9.63
CA VAL A 266 -16.14 14.00 11.00
C VAL A 266 -15.60 12.98 11.99
N LYS A 267 -16.06 11.72 11.92
CA LYS A 267 -15.54 10.63 12.77
C LYS A 267 -14.04 10.44 12.56
N TYR A 268 -13.59 10.34 11.31
CA TYR A 268 -12.17 10.18 10.98
C TYR A 268 -11.28 11.28 11.59
N LYS A 269 -11.65 12.55 11.37
CA LYS A 269 -10.92 13.70 11.93
C LYS A 269 -10.98 13.73 13.45
N ALA A 270 -12.12 13.40 14.06
CA ALA A 270 -12.26 13.37 15.51
C ALA A 270 -11.37 12.29 16.15
N MET A 271 -11.28 11.11 15.54
CA MET A 271 -10.40 10.04 16.00
C MET A 271 -8.93 10.45 15.88
N TRP A 272 -8.50 10.92 14.71
CA TRP A 272 -7.11 11.36 14.53
C TRP A 272 -6.72 12.54 15.39
N THR A 273 -7.63 13.50 15.63
CA THR A 273 -7.38 14.59 16.58
C THR A 273 -7.12 14.07 17.99
N GLN A 274 -7.91 13.10 18.46
CA GLN A 274 -7.72 12.51 19.79
C GLN A 274 -6.44 11.69 19.87
N ILE A 275 -6.17 10.83 18.88
CA ILE A 275 -4.95 10.00 18.80
C ILE A 275 -3.70 10.88 18.76
N ALA A 276 -3.67 11.88 17.86
CA ALA A 276 -2.54 12.78 17.70
C ALA A 276 -2.28 13.59 18.98
N ASN A 277 -3.32 14.12 19.63
CA ASN A 277 -3.14 14.82 20.91
C ASN A 277 -2.68 13.88 22.04
N ARG A 278 -3.24 12.66 22.10
CA ARG A 278 -2.91 11.69 23.15
C ARG A 278 -1.43 11.31 23.13
N PHE A 279 -0.87 11.11 21.96
CA PHE A 279 0.52 10.67 21.78
C PHE A 279 1.44 11.80 21.31
N ASN A 280 1.08 13.07 21.55
CA ASN A 280 1.86 14.22 21.08
C ASN A 280 3.26 14.27 21.68
N GLU A 281 3.45 13.79 22.91
CA GLU A 281 4.74 13.88 23.62
C GLU A 281 5.84 12.96 23.08
N TYR A 282 5.48 11.92 22.32
CA TYR A 282 6.42 10.87 21.90
C TYR A 282 7.36 11.33 20.79
N SER A 283 8.57 10.76 20.78
CA SER A 283 9.67 11.04 19.86
C SER A 283 9.37 10.67 18.40
N ASP A 284 10.36 10.80 17.53
CA ASP A 284 10.31 10.34 16.14
C ASP A 284 10.26 8.80 16.00
N HIS A 285 10.38 8.04 17.09
CA HIS A 285 10.14 6.59 17.10
C HIS A 285 8.66 6.21 16.95
N LEU A 286 7.73 7.16 17.16
CA LEU A 286 6.31 6.97 16.91
C LEU A 286 5.91 7.52 15.54
N ILE A 287 5.39 6.63 14.70
CA ILE A 287 4.87 6.91 13.37
C ILE A 287 3.35 6.71 13.38
N PHE A 288 2.62 7.66 12.78
CA PHE A 288 1.20 7.49 12.53
C PHE A 288 0.95 7.07 11.09
N GLU A 289 0.16 6.02 10.90
CA GLU A 289 -0.30 5.57 9.59
C GLU A 289 -1.78 5.92 9.39
N ALA A 290 -2.09 6.64 8.32
CA ALA A 290 -3.40 7.25 8.06
C ALA A 290 -4.59 6.29 8.16
N ALA A 291 -4.41 5.06 7.70
CA ALA A 291 -5.39 4.00 7.58
C ALA A 291 -4.69 2.67 7.23
N ASN A 292 -5.41 1.56 7.34
CA ASN A 292 -5.02 0.29 6.72
C ASN A 292 -5.54 0.18 5.26
N GLU A 293 -5.86 -1.02 4.78
CA GLU A 293 -6.45 -1.37 3.48
C GLU A 293 -7.88 -0.83 3.24
N GLU A 294 -8.34 0.08 4.09
CA GLU A 294 -9.69 0.64 4.05
C GLU A 294 -9.83 1.71 2.95
N LEU A 295 -8.73 2.37 2.59
CA LEU A 295 -8.73 3.46 1.60
C LEU A 295 -8.74 2.94 0.18
N GLY A 296 -9.94 2.83 -0.38
CA GLY A 296 -10.17 2.54 -1.78
C GLY A 296 -11.53 1.87 -1.95
N GLU A 297 -11.54 0.61 -2.39
CA GLU A 297 -12.77 -0.13 -2.66
C GLU A 297 -13.62 -0.34 -1.39
N ARG A 298 -13.00 -0.54 -0.22
CA ARG A 298 -13.71 -0.70 1.06
C ARG A 298 -14.51 0.53 1.47
N LEU A 299 -14.14 1.72 1.01
CA LEU A 299 -14.93 2.94 1.22
C LEU A 299 -16.33 2.82 0.62
N ASN A 300 -16.53 1.96 -0.38
CA ASN A 300 -17.80 1.77 -1.09
C ASN A 300 -18.42 0.37 -0.88
N SER A 301 -17.93 -0.38 0.12
CA SER A 301 -18.36 -1.75 0.42
C SER A 301 -19.81 -1.80 0.89
N THR A 302 -20.68 -2.48 0.14
CA THR A 302 -22.07 -2.73 0.55
C THR A 302 -22.21 -3.83 1.60
N ASP A 303 -21.17 -4.64 1.76
CA ASP A 303 -21.13 -5.74 2.74
C ASP A 303 -20.83 -5.20 4.14
N ASP A 304 -19.92 -4.21 4.23
CA ASP A 304 -19.58 -3.56 5.51
C ASP A 304 -20.64 -2.53 5.93
N TYR A 305 -21.29 -1.86 4.96
CA TYR A 305 -22.36 -0.93 5.24
C TYR A 305 -23.46 -0.97 4.17
N ALA A 306 -24.64 -1.49 4.51
CA ALA A 306 -25.75 -1.68 3.57
C ALA A 306 -26.21 -0.39 2.86
N GLY A 307 -25.97 0.79 3.46
CA GLY A 307 -26.26 2.10 2.87
C GLY A 307 -25.21 2.59 1.86
N SER A 308 -24.12 1.85 1.65
CA SER A 308 -23.00 2.21 0.77
C SER A 308 -23.30 1.97 -0.72
N GLY A 309 -22.29 2.15 -1.58
CA GLY A 309 -22.38 2.03 -3.03
C GLY A 309 -22.73 3.35 -3.73
N TYR A 310 -22.28 4.49 -3.20
CA TYR A 310 -22.46 5.81 -3.80
C TYR A 310 -21.55 6.04 -5.01
N PHE A 311 -20.28 5.63 -4.90
CA PHE A 311 -19.32 5.84 -5.98
C PHE A 311 -19.60 4.86 -7.11
N THR A 312 -19.86 5.38 -8.32
CA THR A 312 -20.18 4.57 -9.50
C THR A 312 -19.01 4.42 -10.46
N ASN A 313 -17.88 5.06 -10.18
CA ASN A 313 -16.66 4.99 -10.96
C ASN A 313 -15.43 5.03 -10.03
N THR A 314 -14.30 4.52 -10.52
CA THR A 314 -13.06 4.40 -9.75
C THR A 314 -12.36 5.74 -9.54
N ASP A 315 -12.47 6.70 -10.47
CA ASP A 315 -11.78 7.99 -10.37
C ASP A 315 -12.28 8.80 -9.17
N ASP A 316 -13.57 8.76 -8.87
CA ASP A 316 -14.13 9.41 -7.70
C ASP A 316 -13.72 8.72 -6.39
N LEU A 317 -13.45 7.41 -6.42
CA LEU A 317 -12.83 6.71 -5.28
C LEU A 317 -11.39 7.15 -5.05
N TYR A 318 -10.57 7.27 -6.10
CA TYR A 318 -9.21 7.82 -5.97
C TYR A 318 -9.22 9.22 -5.37
N LYS A 319 -10.10 10.12 -5.85
CA LYS A 319 -10.27 11.46 -5.25
C LYS A 319 -10.67 11.40 -3.79
N GLN A 320 -11.57 10.48 -3.42
CA GLN A 320 -11.99 10.30 -2.03
C GLN A 320 -10.84 9.81 -1.14
N VAL A 321 -10.00 8.90 -1.64
CA VAL A 321 -8.78 8.44 -0.95
C VAL A 321 -7.80 9.60 -0.74
N THR A 322 -7.50 10.38 -1.79
CA THR A 322 -6.64 11.57 -1.66
C THR A 322 -7.21 12.58 -0.66
N ALA A 323 -8.53 12.82 -0.65
CA ALA A 323 -9.16 13.73 0.30
C ALA A 323 -9.06 13.24 1.77
N ILE A 324 -9.13 11.93 2.00
CA ILE A 324 -8.97 11.34 3.34
C ILE A 324 -7.50 11.43 3.79
N ASN A 325 -6.54 11.08 2.93
CA ASN A 325 -5.11 11.19 3.23
C ASN A 325 -4.69 12.65 3.49
N GLN A 326 -5.21 13.63 2.74
CA GLN A 326 -4.94 15.04 3.04
C GLN A 326 -5.55 15.46 4.38
N ALA A 327 -6.80 15.03 4.66
CA ALA A 327 -7.45 15.31 5.93
C ALA A 327 -6.66 14.74 7.12
N PHE A 328 -5.99 13.60 6.97
CA PHE A 328 -5.09 13.04 7.97
C PHE A 328 -3.89 13.95 8.24
N VAL A 329 -3.13 14.31 7.19
CA VAL A 329 -1.95 15.18 7.31
C VAL A 329 -2.34 16.51 7.98
N ASP A 330 -3.40 17.17 7.48
CA ASP A 330 -3.88 18.44 8.03
C ASP A 330 -4.28 18.31 9.51
N THR A 331 -4.97 17.23 9.87
CA THR A 331 -5.44 16.99 11.24
C THR A 331 -4.27 16.76 12.18
N VAL A 332 -3.31 15.92 11.81
CA VAL A 332 -2.15 15.62 12.66
C VAL A 332 -1.28 16.86 12.82
N ARG A 333 -0.92 17.54 11.71
CA ARG A 333 -0.11 18.77 11.75
C ARG A 333 -0.80 19.87 12.56
N GLY A 334 -2.13 19.98 12.45
CA GLY A 334 -2.96 20.94 13.19
C GLY A 334 -2.90 20.80 14.72
N THR A 335 -2.45 19.66 15.25
CA THR A 335 -2.27 19.48 16.70
C THR A 335 -0.98 20.09 17.25
N GLY A 336 -0.01 20.46 16.40
CA GLY A 336 1.25 21.09 16.82
C GLY A 336 2.14 20.17 17.67
N GLY A 337 3.05 20.77 18.46
CA GLY A 337 4.02 20.01 19.26
C GLY A 337 4.91 19.09 18.39
N ASN A 338 5.20 17.87 18.85
CA ASN A 338 5.99 16.94 18.04
C ASN A 338 5.26 16.51 16.75
N ASN A 339 3.92 16.59 16.72
CA ASN A 339 3.15 16.25 15.52
C ASN A 339 3.34 17.26 14.38
N ALA A 340 3.90 18.44 14.64
CA ALA A 340 4.28 19.38 13.58
C ALA A 340 5.42 18.83 12.70
N SER A 341 6.26 17.95 13.24
CA SER A 341 7.39 17.31 12.55
C SER A 341 7.36 15.78 12.62
N ARG A 342 6.27 15.17 13.10
CA ARG A 342 6.16 13.70 13.17
C ARG A 342 6.17 13.09 11.77
N PHE A 343 6.92 12.01 11.59
CA PHE A 343 6.88 11.25 10.35
C PHE A 343 5.52 10.58 10.17
N LEU A 344 4.92 10.77 8.99
CA LEU A 344 3.58 10.28 8.66
C LEU A 344 3.67 9.19 7.60
N LEU A 345 2.99 8.09 7.85
CA LEU A 345 2.83 7.00 6.90
C LEU A 345 1.47 7.13 6.20
N ILE A 346 1.50 7.37 4.89
CA ILE A 346 0.31 7.56 4.07
C ILE A 346 -0.14 6.22 3.50
N ALA A 347 -1.42 5.88 3.64
CA ALA A 347 -1.93 4.62 3.11
C ALA A 347 -2.12 4.69 1.58
N GLY A 348 -1.55 3.73 0.86
CA GLY A 348 -1.79 3.52 -0.57
C GLY A 348 -3.22 3.10 -0.87
N TYR A 349 -3.62 3.13 -2.14
CA TYR A 349 -4.97 2.70 -2.54
C TYR A 349 -5.13 1.20 -2.34
N ASN A 350 -6.06 0.78 -1.47
CA ASN A 350 -6.20 -0.57 -0.92
C ASN A 350 -4.89 -1.13 -0.31
N THR A 351 -3.85 -0.30 -0.13
CA THR A 351 -2.44 -0.72 0.02
C THR A 351 -1.91 -1.63 -1.11
N ASP A 352 -2.61 -1.71 -2.24
CA ASP A 352 -2.19 -2.47 -3.40
C ASP A 352 -1.14 -1.69 -4.20
N ILE A 353 -0.02 -2.34 -4.55
CA ILE A 353 1.10 -1.68 -5.23
C ILE A 353 0.69 -1.11 -6.60
N ALA A 354 -0.03 -1.88 -7.42
CA ALA A 354 -0.39 -1.45 -8.78
C ALA A 354 -1.40 -0.30 -8.74
N LYS A 355 -2.40 -0.38 -7.86
CA LYS A 355 -3.39 0.70 -7.66
C LYS A 355 -2.76 1.95 -7.02
N THR A 356 -1.76 1.77 -6.16
CA THR A 356 -1.03 2.89 -5.56
C THR A 356 -0.10 3.56 -6.58
N CYS A 357 0.44 2.83 -7.56
CA CYS A 357 1.23 3.40 -8.65
C CYS A 357 0.40 3.96 -9.81
N ASP A 358 -0.94 3.90 -9.74
CA ASP A 358 -1.83 4.49 -10.74
C ASP A 358 -1.73 6.02 -10.71
N GLU A 359 -1.70 6.66 -11.89
CA GLU A 359 -1.57 8.12 -12.02
C GLU A 359 -2.69 8.91 -11.32
N ARG A 360 -3.84 8.28 -11.06
CA ARG A 360 -4.95 8.88 -10.33
C ARG A 360 -4.71 8.96 -8.82
N TYR A 361 -3.80 8.15 -8.28
CA TYR A 361 -3.41 8.24 -6.89
C TYR A 361 -2.46 9.42 -6.70
N VAL A 362 -2.85 10.36 -5.84
CA VAL A 362 -2.07 11.56 -5.53
C VAL A 362 -1.73 11.56 -4.05
N MET A 363 -0.44 11.62 -3.74
CA MET A 363 0.07 11.83 -2.38
C MET A 363 -0.46 13.16 -1.81
N PRO A 364 -0.81 13.21 -0.51
CA PRO A 364 -1.15 14.47 0.13
C PRO A 364 0.05 15.43 0.14
N THR A 365 -0.22 16.72 0.26
CA THR A 365 0.82 17.72 0.50
C THR A 365 1.05 17.88 2.00
N ASP A 366 2.32 18.02 2.38
CA ASP A 366 2.71 18.32 3.76
C ASP A 366 3.35 19.71 3.84
N THR A 367 3.27 20.31 5.02
CA THR A 367 3.93 21.58 5.36
C THR A 367 5.42 21.44 5.62
N ILE A 368 5.92 20.20 5.73
CA ILE A 368 7.32 19.86 5.97
C ILE A 368 7.79 18.81 4.95
N ASP A 369 8.90 19.10 4.28
CA ASP A 369 9.47 18.21 3.28
C ASP A 369 10.15 16.99 3.95
N GLY A 370 10.16 15.85 3.25
CA GLY A 370 10.90 14.66 3.68
C GLY A 370 10.34 13.92 4.90
N HIS A 371 9.10 14.22 5.34
CA HIS A 371 8.48 13.62 6.53
C HIS A 371 7.29 12.70 6.22
N MET A 372 7.08 12.34 4.95
CA MET A 372 6.07 11.39 4.52
C MET A 372 6.70 10.12 3.96
N MET A 373 6.07 8.99 4.26
CA MET A 373 6.34 7.68 3.67
C MET A 373 5.03 7.12 3.09
N ILE A 374 5.12 6.14 2.20
CA ILE A 374 3.94 5.45 1.64
C ILE A 374 3.84 4.00 2.15
N SER A 375 2.64 3.58 2.53
CA SER A 375 2.31 2.23 3.00
C SER A 375 1.65 1.43 1.89
N VAL A 376 2.21 0.24 1.60
CA VAL A 376 1.63 -0.77 0.70
C VAL A 376 1.81 -2.15 1.31
N HIS A 377 1.01 -3.13 0.90
CA HIS A 377 1.09 -4.51 1.35
C HIS A 377 1.46 -5.46 0.20
N TYR A 378 2.02 -6.62 0.54
CA TYR A 378 2.43 -7.62 -0.45
C TYR A 378 2.01 -9.05 -0.06
N TYR A 379 1.03 -9.59 -0.79
CA TYR A 379 0.49 -10.95 -0.63
C TYR A 379 0.33 -11.68 -1.97
N SER A 380 1.15 -11.33 -2.97
CA SER A 380 1.08 -11.91 -4.30
C SER A 380 2.04 -13.11 -4.45
N PRO A 381 1.59 -14.24 -5.02
CA PRO A 381 0.22 -14.53 -5.43
C PRO A 381 -0.66 -14.92 -4.23
N ALA A 382 -1.91 -14.46 -4.24
CA ALA A 382 -2.88 -14.72 -3.17
C ALA A 382 -3.11 -16.22 -2.91
N THR A 383 -3.11 -17.04 -3.96
CA THR A 383 -3.26 -18.51 -3.85
C THR A 383 -2.16 -19.17 -3.02
N TYR A 384 -0.99 -18.55 -2.91
CA TYR A 384 0.09 -18.99 -2.03
C TYR A 384 0.03 -18.29 -0.66
N CYS A 385 -0.15 -16.96 -0.65
CA CYS A 385 0.05 -16.16 0.55
C CYS A 385 -1.16 -16.13 1.51
N THR A 386 -2.39 -16.17 0.98
CA THR A 386 -3.63 -15.89 1.74
C THR A 386 -4.66 -17.01 1.71
N VAL A 387 -4.46 -18.06 0.91
CA VAL A 387 -5.32 -19.24 0.89
C VAL A 387 -4.73 -20.35 1.74
N ASP A 388 -5.45 -20.81 2.76
CA ASP A 388 -5.06 -21.94 3.61
C ASP A 388 -5.64 -23.27 3.15
N ASP A 389 -6.85 -23.24 2.58
CA ASP A 389 -7.61 -24.45 2.19
C ASP A 389 -7.26 -24.96 0.77
N PRO A 390 -6.76 -26.20 0.63
CA PRO A 390 -6.49 -26.81 -0.67
C PRO A 390 -7.73 -26.98 -1.58
N ASP A 391 -8.93 -27.03 -1.00
CA ASP A 391 -10.20 -27.19 -1.74
C ASP A 391 -10.79 -25.84 -2.18
N ASN A 392 -10.05 -24.75 -2.00
CA ASN A 392 -10.50 -23.42 -2.35
C ASN A 392 -10.78 -23.29 -3.87
N SER A 393 -12.01 -22.88 -4.22
CA SER A 393 -12.50 -22.82 -5.59
C SER A 393 -11.80 -21.77 -6.48
N TRP A 394 -11.12 -20.78 -5.91
CA TRP A 394 -10.38 -19.76 -6.67
C TRP A 394 -8.87 -20.05 -6.77
N GLY A 395 -8.40 -21.14 -6.17
CA GLY A 395 -7.06 -21.68 -6.34
C GLY A 395 -6.29 -21.83 -5.03
N TYR A 396 -5.27 -22.69 -5.05
CA TYR A 396 -4.37 -22.97 -3.93
C TYR A 396 -2.96 -23.26 -4.45
N ARG A 397 -1.95 -22.74 -3.76
CA ARG A 397 -0.54 -23.10 -3.95
C ARG A 397 0.05 -23.50 -2.61
N ASP A 398 0.70 -24.66 -2.59
CA ASP A 398 1.46 -25.15 -1.43
C ASP A 398 2.96 -24.84 -1.52
N SER A 399 3.42 -24.35 -2.68
CA SER A 399 4.82 -24.06 -2.95
C SER A 399 5.04 -22.75 -3.73
N TRP A 400 6.19 -22.13 -3.47
CA TRP A 400 6.67 -20.90 -4.10
C TRP A 400 8.21 -20.88 -4.13
N GLY A 401 8.80 -20.11 -5.04
CA GLY A 401 10.25 -19.83 -5.07
C GLY A 401 10.95 -20.30 -6.33
N THR A 402 10.21 -20.46 -7.43
CA THR A 402 10.81 -20.59 -8.76
C THR A 402 11.52 -19.29 -9.17
N GLU A 403 12.33 -19.32 -10.22
CA GLU A 403 12.95 -18.10 -10.76
C GLU A 403 11.89 -17.07 -11.19
N ASP A 404 10.78 -17.53 -11.78
CA ASP A 404 9.66 -16.66 -12.21
C ASP A 404 8.94 -16.04 -11.01
N ASP A 405 8.68 -16.82 -9.96
CA ASP A 405 8.07 -16.33 -8.71
C ASP A 405 8.91 -15.19 -8.09
N ILE A 406 10.23 -15.40 -8.01
CA ILE A 406 11.17 -14.43 -7.46
C ILE A 406 11.26 -13.17 -8.34
N ALA A 407 11.28 -13.35 -9.66
CA ALA A 407 11.28 -12.23 -10.60
C ALA A 407 10.00 -11.39 -10.45
N GLU A 408 8.82 -12.02 -10.48
CA GLU A 408 7.53 -11.32 -10.36
C GLU A 408 7.43 -10.49 -9.06
N MET A 409 7.91 -11.04 -7.95
CA MET A 409 7.98 -10.28 -6.69
C MET A 409 8.88 -9.05 -6.83
N LYS A 410 10.10 -9.22 -7.30
CA LYS A 410 11.05 -8.11 -7.46
C LYS A 410 10.53 -7.05 -8.42
N ASP A 411 9.90 -7.47 -9.51
CA ASP A 411 9.34 -6.57 -10.52
C ASP A 411 8.18 -5.75 -9.96
N THR A 412 7.33 -6.37 -9.13
CA THR A 412 6.25 -5.67 -8.44
C THR A 412 6.80 -4.68 -7.42
N LEU A 413 7.75 -5.09 -6.58
CA LEU A 413 8.38 -4.21 -5.59
C LEU A 413 9.14 -3.05 -6.27
N ASN A 414 9.72 -3.29 -7.44
CA ASN A 414 10.40 -2.26 -8.22
C ASN A 414 9.47 -1.12 -8.66
N LEU A 415 8.15 -1.36 -8.80
CA LEU A 415 7.19 -0.30 -9.06
C LEU A 415 7.18 0.74 -7.93
N MET A 416 7.29 0.30 -6.67
CA MET A 416 7.33 1.20 -5.52
C MET A 416 8.63 1.99 -5.47
N ARG A 417 9.74 1.36 -5.85
CA ARG A 417 11.02 2.07 -5.99
C ARG A 417 10.91 3.20 -7.00
N ILE A 418 10.43 2.90 -8.21
CA ILE A 418 10.32 3.83 -9.33
C ILE A 418 9.30 4.95 -9.04
N ASN A 419 8.16 4.62 -8.43
CA ASN A 419 7.09 5.60 -8.27
C ASN A 419 7.18 6.43 -7.00
N TYR A 420 7.94 5.99 -6.00
CA TYR A 420 7.98 6.63 -4.68
C TYR A 420 9.40 6.79 -4.16
N VAL A 421 10.15 5.71 -3.99
CA VAL A 421 11.48 5.79 -3.34
C VAL A 421 12.41 6.69 -4.14
N ASN A 422 12.46 6.59 -5.46
CA ASN A 422 13.32 7.44 -6.28
C ASN A 422 12.85 8.91 -6.34
N LYS A 423 11.59 9.17 -5.94
CA LYS A 423 10.94 10.49 -5.94
C LYS A 423 10.95 11.20 -4.58
N GLY A 424 11.76 10.73 -3.64
CA GLY A 424 11.85 11.35 -2.32
C GLY A 424 10.88 10.79 -1.27
N ILE A 425 10.16 9.70 -1.57
CA ILE A 425 9.13 9.12 -0.70
C ILE A 425 9.50 7.67 -0.38
N PRO A 426 10.14 7.40 0.76
CA PRO A 426 10.45 6.04 1.20
C PRO A 426 9.19 5.20 1.41
N VAL A 427 9.34 3.88 1.30
CA VAL A 427 8.22 2.93 1.31
C VAL A 427 8.27 2.08 2.57
N ILE A 428 7.12 1.88 3.21
CA ILE A 428 6.94 0.83 4.22
C ILE A 428 6.03 -0.22 3.58
N ILE A 429 6.54 -1.45 3.45
CA ILE A 429 5.71 -2.60 3.10
C ILE A 429 5.02 -3.02 4.40
N GLY A 430 3.90 -2.36 4.70
CA GLY A 430 3.23 -2.40 6.01
C GLY A 430 2.76 -3.79 6.43
N GLU A 431 2.50 -4.66 5.45
CA GLU A 431 2.20 -6.08 5.66
C GLU A 431 2.76 -6.93 4.52
N TYR A 432 3.37 -8.05 4.89
CA TYR A 432 3.62 -9.17 4.00
C TYR A 432 3.57 -10.46 4.80
N GLY A 433 3.29 -11.58 4.16
CA GLY A 433 3.31 -12.87 4.85
C GLY A 433 2.75 -14.01 4.03
N VAL A 434 2.87 -15.21 4.58
CA VAL A 434 2.33 -16.43 4.01
C VAL A 434 1.70 -17.21 5.15
N ILE A 435 0.38 -17.39 5.09
CA ILE A 435 -0.35 -18.18 6.09
C ILE A 435 -0.04 -19.66 5.94
N ALA A 436 -0.16 -20.41 7.03
CA ALA A 436 -0.03 -21.86 6.99
C ALA A 436 -1.10 -22.52 6.09
N GLY A 437 -0.73 -23.62 5.44
CA GLY A 437 -1.68 -24.49 4.76
C GLY A 437 -2.48 -25.32 5.77
N LYS A 438 -3.70 -25.71 5.39
CA LYS A 438 -4.59 -26.51 6.22
C LYS A 438 -4.53 -27.99 5.80
N ASN A 439 -4.37 -28.87 6.79
CA ASN A 439 -4.43 -30.30 6.62
C ASN A 439 -5.87 -30.83 6.71
N SER A 440 -6.11 -32.01 6.16
CA SER A 440 -7.43 -32.68 6.19
C SER A 440 -7.91 -33.06 7.59
N ASP A 441 -7.00 -33.16 8.57
CA ASP A 441 -7.30 -33.41 9.97
C ASP A 441 -7.58 -32.12 10.78
N GLY A 442 -7.54 -30.95 10.12
CA GLY A 442 -7.77 -29.64 10.74
C GLY A 442 -6.54 -29.02 11.39
N THR A 443 -5.37 -29.68 11.35
CA THR A 443 -4.10 -29.05 11.72
C THR A 443 -3.56 -28.16 10.60
N THR A 444 -2.46 -27.45 10.84
CA THR A 444 -1.80 -26.62 9.82
C THR A 444 -0.37 -27.07 9.56
N HIS A 445 0.15 -26.76 8.38
CA HIS A 445 1.54 -26.98 8.00
C HIS A 445 2.16 -25.72 7.37
N ARG A 446 3.47 -25.60 7.53
CA ARG A 446 4.24 -24.57 6.84
C ARG A 446 4.31 -24.90 5.35
N LYS A 447 3.93 -23.96 4.49
CA LYS A 447 4.04 -24.08 3.04
C LYS A 447 5.50 -24.10 2.56
N ASP A 448 5.76 -24.82 1.48
CA ASP A 448 7.08 -24.92 0.88
C ASP A 448 7.50 -23.58 0.26
N GLY A 449 8.74 -23.16 0.50
CA GLY A 449 9.27 -21.90 -0.03
C GLY A 449 8.97 -20.63 0.78
N ARG A 450 8.29 -20.74 1.94
CA ARG A 450 7.93 -19.57 2.76
C ARG A 450 9.15 -18.75 3.19
N ASP A 451 10.27 -19.42 3.46
CA ASP A 451 11.56 -18.79 3.81
C ASP A 451 12.17 -18.06 2.61
N VAL A 452 12.03 -18.61 1.40
CA VAL A 452 12.50 -17.96 0.18
C VAL A 452 11.66 -16.72 -0.12
N PHE A 453 10.34 -16.80 0.06
CA PHE A 453 9.42 -15.66 -0.07
C PHE A 453 9.82 -14.52 0.88
N ILE A 454 9.91 -14.82 2.19
CA ILE A 454 10.30 -13.86 3.22
C ILE A 454 11.69 -13.28 2.94
N SER A 455 12.64 -14.12 2.54
CA SER A 455 14.00 -13.64 2.26
C SER A 455 14.05 -12.71 1.05
N THR A 456 13.31 -13.04 -0.01
CA THR A 456 13.30 -12.24 -1.25
C THR A 456 12.78 -10.84 -0.99
N ILE A 457 11.67 -10.70 -0.26
CA ILE A 457 11.11 -9.38 0.05
C ILE A 457 11.99 -8.60 1.02
N CYS A 458 12.57 -9.25 2.05
CA CYS A 458 13.44 -8.56 3.00
C CYS A 458 14.73 -8.06 2.35
N GLU A 459 15.40 -8.91 1.56
CA GLU A 459 16.64 -8.54 0.87
C GLU A 459 16.40 -7.42 -0.15
N TYR A 460 15.28 -7.47 -0.88
CA TYR A 460 14.91 -6.42 -1.82
C TYR A 460 14.61 -5.11 -1.09
N ALA A 461 13.75 -5.13 -0.07
CA ALA A 461 13.31 -3.93 0.65
C ALA A 461 14.49 -3.18 1.29
N LEU A 462 15.34 -3.89 2.05
CA LEU A 462 16.48 -3.32 2.77
C LEU A 462 17.53 -2.67 1.85
N THR A 463 17.57 -3.03 0.57
CA THR A 463 18.53 -2.50 -0.41
C THR A 463 17.95 -1.40 -1.31
N HIS A 464 16.67 -1.07 -1.17
CA HIS A 464 15.95 -0.16 -2.06
C HIS A 464 15.12 0.88 -1.30
N GLY A 465 15.56 1.30 -0.11
CA GLY A 465 14.90 2.36 0.66
C GLY A 465 13.48 1.99 1.12
N MET A 466 13.27 0.71 1.45
CA MET A 466 11.99 0.21 1.95
C MET A 466 12.14 -0.55 3.27
N CYS A 467 11.13 -0.46 4.12
CA CYS A 467 11.04 -1.24 5.36
C CYS A 467 9.98 -2.34 5.21
N PRO A 468 10.34 -3.64 5.29
CA PRO A 468 9.38 -4.73 5.27
C PRO A 468 8.84 -5.00 6.68
N VAL A 469 7.51 -5.06 6.85
CA VAL A 469 6.86 -5.33 8.14
C VAL A 469 6.02 -6.62 8.06
N LEU A 470 6.50 -7.68 8.72
CA LEU A 470 5.88 -9.01 8.68
C LEU A 470 4.47 -8.98 9.30
N TRP A 471 3.45 -9.50 8.63
CA TRP A 471 2.18 -9.79 9.27
C TRP A 471 2.26 -11.07 10.10
N ASP A 472 2.14 -10.96 11.43
CA ASP A 472 2.16 -12.11 12.32
C ASP A 472 0.96 -12.15 13.28
N ILE A 473 0.23 -13.25 13.20
CA ILE A 473 -0.95 -13.55 14.03
C ILE A 473 -0.65 -14.66 15.04
N ASN A 474 0.57 -14.68 15.61
CA ASN A 474 1.08 -15.75 16.48
C ASN A 474 1.36 -17.07 15.72
N GLU A 475 1.85 -16.99 14.47
CA GLU A 475 2.15 -18.16 13.63
C GLU A 475 3.65 -18.34 13.38
N ILE A 476 4.34 -17.30 12.88
CA ILE A 476 5.78 -17.32 12.65
C ILE A 476 6.51 -17.01 13.95
N TYR A 477 6.05 -16.00 14.68
CA TYR A 477 6.53 -15.71 16.02
C TYR A 477 5.56 -16.25 17.07
N SER A 478 6.02 -17.19 17.89
CA SER A 478 5.21 -17.67 19.01
C SER A 478 5.31 -16.70 20.18
N ARG A 479 4.19 -16.05 20.50
CA ARG A 479 4.01 -15.18 21.68
C ARG A 479 4.01 -15.97 22.99
N ALA A 480 3.85 -17.29 22.93
CA ALA A 480 3.94 -18.17 24.10
C ALA A 480 5.39 -18.50 24.47
N SER A 481 6.24 -18.82 23.49
CA SER A 481 7.66 -19.11 23.71
C SER A 481 8.58 -17.90 23.55
N ASN A 482 8.06 -16.77 23.04
CA ASN A 482 8.79 -15.56 22.69
C ASN A 482 9.95 -15.81 21.70
N THR A 483 9.68 -16.63 20.68
CA THR A 483 10.66 -17.03 19.66
C THR A 483 9.99 -17.25 18.31
N ILE A 484 10.76 -17.10 17.23
CA ILE A 484 10.34 -17.59 15.91
C ILE A 484 10.30 -19.12 15.93
N VAL A 485 9.22 -19.70 15.39
CA VAL A 485 8.91 -21.14 15.49
C VAL A 485 9.90 -21.98 14.69
N HIS A 486 10.24 -21.57 13.46
CA HIS A 486 11.15 -22.31 12.60
C HIS A 486 12.56 -21.70 12.60
N SER A 487 13.57 -22.54 12.79
CA SER A 487 14.97 -22.13 12.90
C SER A 487 15.52 -21.46 11.64
N THR A 488 15.08 -21.86 10.44
CA THR A 488 15.49 -21.22 9.18
C THR A 488 15.02 -19.77 9.12
N GLU A 489 13.75 -19.51 9.45
CA GLU A 489 13.20 -18.15 9.50
C GLU A 489 13.89 -17.33 10.59
N ALA A 490 14.11 -17.92 11.77
CA ALA A 490 14.85 -17.27 12.85
C ALA A 490 16.26 -16.85 12.44
N ALA A 491 16.99 -17.71 11.72
CA ALA A 491 18.32 -17.41 11.20
C ALA A 491 18.28 -16.32 10.13
N ASN A 492 17.28 -16.34 9.25
CA ASN A 492 17.11 -15.33 8.20
C ASN A 492 16.83 -13.94 8.78
N TYR A 493 15.90 -13.81 9.75
CA TYR A 493 15.65 -12.53 10.40
C TYR A 493 16.89 -11.97 11.11
N LYS A 494 17.74 -12.83 11.69
CA LYS A 494 19.03 -12.40 12.24
C LYS A 494 20.04 -11.96 11.19
N LYS A 495 20.07 -12.62 10.04
CA LYS A 495 20.87 -12.18 8.89
C LYS A 495 20.40 -10.80 8.40
N PHE A 496 19.09 -10.58 8.28
CA PHE A 496 18.53 -9.32 7.81
C PHE A 496 18.73 -8.19 8.81
N GLU A 497 18.61 -8.46 10.11
CA GLU A 497 18.97 -7.51 11.17
C GLU A 497 20.42 -7.03 11.00
N GLN A 498 21.36 -7.97 10.84
CA GLN A 498 22.77 -7.63 10.64
C GLN A 498 22.97 -6.81 9.35
N GLN A 499 22.32 -7.21 8.26
CA GLN A 499 22.36 -6.49 6.99
C GLN A 499 21.85 -5.05 7.12
N ALA A 500 20.76 -4.83 7.87
CA ALA A 500 20.21 -3.50 8.11
C ALA A 500 21.14 -2.63 8.98
N LEU A 501 21.76 -3.22 10.01
CA LEU A 501 22.68 -2.51 10.91
C LEU A 501 24.02 -2.16 10.25
N GLU A 502 24.44 -2.93 9.24
CA GLU A 502 25.70 -2.73 8.53
C GLU A 502 25.54 -1.93 7.22
N SER A 503 24.31 -1.74 6.73
CA SER A 503 24.06 -0.97 5.52
C SER A 503 24.11 0.54 5.78
N GLU A 504 24.36 1.30 4.72
CA GLU A 504 24.16 2.74 4.75
C GLU A 504 22.68 3.06 4.47
N THR A 505 22.19 4.18 4.98
CA THR A 505 20.88 4.71 4.62
C THR A 505 20.79 4.82 3.10
N TYR A 506 19.83 4.11 2.51
CA TYR A 506 19.56 4.26 1.09
C TYR A 506 19.03 5.66 0.82
N ARG A 507 19.70 6.38 -0.08
CA ARG A 507 19.24 7.66 -0.61
C ARG A 507 19.36 7.59 -2.12
N PRO A 508 18.30 7.89 -2.89
CA PRO A 508 18.42 7.99 -4.34
C PRO A 508 19.58 8.91 -4.69
N ALA A 509 20.48 8.46 -5.57
CA ALA A 509 21.55 9.32 -6.05
C ALA A 509 20.95 10.62 -6.62
N SER A 510 21.49 11.78 -6.22
CA SER A 510 21.12 13.06 -6.82
C SER A 510 21.28 12.98 -8.34
N LYS A 511 20.18 13.00 -9.11
CA LYS A 511 20.09 12.95 -10.58
C LYS A 511 21.11 11.99 -11.24
N SER A 512 20.70 10.75 -11.49
CA SER A 512 21.55 9.80 -12.22
C SER A 512 21.81 10.24 -13.68
N THR A 513 23.07 10.47 -14.03
CA THR A 513 23.51 10.75 -15.43
C THR A 513 23.69 9.47 -16.25
N THR A 514 23.33 8.30 -15.70
CA THR A 514 23.37 6.99 -16.39
C THR A 514 22.14 6.16 -16.00
N LEU A 515 21.39 5.68 -16.98
CA LEU A 515 20.19 4.84 -16.80
C LEU A 515 20.45 3.50 -17.44
N THR A 516 20.26 2.39 -16.74
CA THR A 516 20.44 1.05 -17.31
C THR A 516 19.16 0.22 -17.16
N TYR A 517 18.71 -0.37 -18.26
CA TYR A 517 17.51 -1.20 -18.33
C TYR A 517 17.88 -2.60 -18.81
N THR A 518 17.37 -3.64 -18.15
CA THR A 518 17.58 -5.04 -18.58
C THR A 518 16.25 -5.77 -18.71
N GLY A 519 16.04 -6.53 -19.78
CA GLY A 519 14.82 -7.32 -19.96
C GLY A 519 14.98 -8.41 -21.03
N SER A 520 13.95 -9.21 -21.27
CA SER A 520 13.95 -10.18 -22.37
C SER A 520 13.08 -9.72 -23.53
N ILE A 521 13.53 -9.94 -24.76
CA ILE A 521 12.79 -9.62 -25.98
C ILE A 521 12.61 -10.87 -26.85
N GLY A 522 11.49 -10.97 -27.56
CA GLY A 522 11.17 -12.09 -28.46
C GLY A 522 10.21 -11.70 -29.59
N TYR A 523 10.44 -12.21 -30.81
CA TYR A 523 9.71 -11.82 -32.03
C TYR A 523 8.31 -12.45 -32.15
N SER A 524 8.09 -13.70 -31.71
CA SER A 524 6.76 -14.34 -31.78
C SER A 524 6.01 -14.19 -30.45
N GLY A 525 4.98 -13.35 -30.44
CA GLY A 525 4.01 -13.25 -29.33
C GLY A 525 4.21 -12.10 -28.33
N TRP A 526 5.22 -11.25 -28.49
CA TRP A 526 5.44 -9.99 -27.74
C TRP A 526 5.02 -9.99 -26.26
N THR A 527 5.38 -11.02 -25.49
CA THR A 527 5.41 -10.95 -24.02
C THR A 527 6.86 -10.72 -23.57
N PRO A 528 7.22 -9.52 -23.10
CA PRO A 528 8.47 -9.36 -22.37
C PRO A 528 8.28 -9.88 -20.95
N SER A 529 9.26 -10.64 -20.47
CA SER A 529 9.60 -10.60 -19.05
C SER A 529 10.27 -9.25 -18.78
N THR A 530 9.62 -8.54 -17.87
CA THR A 530 10.05 -7.43 -17.01
C THR A 530 11.36 -6.73 -17.34
N VAL A 531 11.25 -5.42 -17.53
CA VAL A 531 12.40 -4.53 -17.64
C VAL A 531 12.72 -3.98 -16.26
N THR A 532 13.76 -4.52 -15.64
CA THR A 532 14.32 -3.95 -14.41
C THR A 532 15.27 -2.83 -14.79
N ALA A 533 15.04 -1.64 -14.24
CA ALA A 533 16.08 -0.63 -14.20
C ALA A 533 17.05 -0.99 -13.07
N GLU A 534 18.34 -1.14 -13.39
CA GLU A 534 19.37 -1.14 -12.36
C GLU A 534 19.74 0.32 -12.07
N GLY A 535 19.33 0.83 -10.91
CA GLY A 535 19.66 2.19 -10.44
C GLY A 535 18.44 3.04 -10.05
N ASP A 536 18.70 4.16 -9.38
CA ASP A 536 17.71 5.05 -8.74
C ASP A 536 17.03 5.94 -9.77
N VAL A 537 16.30 5.34 -10.70
CA VAL A 537 15.76 6.03 -11.87
C VAL A 537 14.25 5.82 -12.02
N ASP A 538 13.52 6.90 -12.30
CA ASP A 538 12.04 6.97 -12.40
C ASP A 538 11.48 6.43 -13.73
N PHE A 539 12.28 5.72 -14.51
CA PHE A 539 11.99 5.49 -15.93
C PHE A 539 11.51 4.08 -16.18
N SER A 540 10.41 3.95 -16.92
CA SER A 540 9.90 2.66 -17.36
C SER A 540 10.35 2.36 -18.79
N VAL A 541 10.47 1.08 -19.13
CA VAL A 541 10.51 0.64 -20.52
C VAL A 541 9.30 -0.24 -20.76
N THR A 542 8.42 0.21 -21.65
CA THR A 542 7.24 -0.55 -22.05
C THR A 542 7.38 -1.01 -23.50
N ASN A 543 6.58 -1.99 -23.93
CA ASN A 543 6.48 -2.38 -25.34
C ASN A 543 5.01 -2.33 -25.79
N GLN A 544 4.78 -1.85 -27.01
CA GLN A 544 3.51 -1.98 -27.73
C GLN A 544 3.77 -2.26 -29.21
N GLY A 545 3.16 -3.32 -29.77
CA GLY A 545 3.24 -3.65 -31.21
C GLY A 545 4.64 -3.90 -31.77
N GLY A 546 5.61 -4.17 -30.89
CA GLY A 546 7.00 -4.35 -31.28
C GLY A 546 7.89 -3.11 -31.24
N THR A 547 7.32 -2.02 -30.76
CA THR A 547 8.01 -0.78 -30.43
C THR A 547 8.16 -0.70 -28.91
N PHE A 548 9.37 -0.42 -28.45
CA PHE A 548 9.69 -0.16 -27.06
C PHE A 548 9.65 1.34 -26.79
N MET A 549 9.27 1.75 -25.59
CA MET A 549 9.20 3.13 -25.17
C MET A 549 9.95 3.27 -23.85
N ILE A 550 10.96 4.13 -23.81
CA ILE A 550 11.63 4.57 -22.59
C ILE A 550 10.91 5.84 -22.14
N SER A 551 10.22 5.78 -20.99
CA SER A 551 9.38 6.88 -20.51
C SER A 551 10.07 7.76 -19.48
N ASP A 552 9.51 8.96 -19.30
CA ASP A 552 9.79 9.89 -18.20
C ASP A 552 11.21 10.47 -18.13
N VAL A 553 12.13 10.09 -19.03
CA VAL A 553 13.52 10.57 -19.04
C VAL A 553 13.54 12.09 -19.10
N ASN A 554 14.15 12.72 -18.09
CA ASN A 554 14.43 14.14 -18.12
C ASN A 554 15.72 14.39 -18.91
N TRP A 555 15.58 14.61 -20.20
CA TRP A 555 16.68 14.83 -21.13
C TRP A 555 17.49 16.10 -20.83
N SER A 556 16.93 17.01 -20.03
CA SER A 556 17.65 18.20 -19.55
C SER A 556 18.79 17.86 -18.58
N ASP A 557 18.84 16.63 -18.06
CA ASP A 557 19.90 16.15 -17.18
C ASP A 557 21.13 15.61 -17.95
N TYR A 558 21.07 15.56 -19.28
CA TYR A 558 22.14 15.06 -20.17
C TYR A 558 22.69 16.18 -21.04
N THR A 559 24.02 16.30 -21.12
CA THR A 559 24.70 17.27 -21.99
C THR A 559 24.86 16.74 -23.41
N ASN A 560 25.19 15.46 -23.56
CA ASN A 560 25.43 14.76 -24.83
C ASN A 560 24.85 13.35 -24.75
N PRO A 561 23.51 13.21 -24.74
CA PRO A 561 22.88 11.92 -24.49
C PRO A 561 23.27 10.90 -25.56
N LYS A 562 23.57 9.68 -25.13
CA LYS A 562 23.74 8.50 -25.97
C LYS A 562 22.98 7.33 -25.39
N ILE A 563 22.58 6.41 -26.27
CA ILE A 563 22.02 5.11 -25.92
C ILE A 563 22.99 4.00 -26.33
N THR A 564 23.27 3.06 -25.44
CA THR A 564 24.00 1.83 -25.73
C THR A 564 23.11 0.63 -25.51
N MET A 565 23.25 -0.41 -26.34
CA MET A 565 22.43 -1.62 -26.24
C MET A 565 23.29 -2.88 -26.44
N THR A 566 23.09 -3.89 -25.59
CA THR A 566 23.73 -5.21 -25.71
C THR A 566 22.67 -6.30 -25.73
N MET A 567 22.98 -7.44 -26.38
CA MET A 567 22.07 -8.56 -26.53
C MET A 567 22.76 -9.86 -26.14
N GLN A 568 22.11 -10.67 -25.30
CA GLN A 568 22.56 -12.01 -24.92
C GLN A 568 21.51 -13.04 -25.34
N GLY A 569 21.94 -14.20 -25.83
CA GLY A 569 21.05 -15.29 -26.23
C GLY A 569 20.50 -15.20 -27.66
N ALA A 570 20.63 -14.05 -28.34
CA ALA A 570 20.33 -13.90 -29.77
C ALA A 570 21.59 -13.63 -30.60
N THR A 571 21.55 -14.03 -31.87
CA THR A 571 22.54 -13.66 -32.89
C THR A 571 21.82 -13.18 -34.14
N GLY A 572 22.49 -12.35 -34.95
CA GLY A 572 21.91 -11.80 -36.17
C GLY A 572 22.11 -10.29 -36.28
N ASN A 573 21.57 -9.72 -37.36
CA ASN A 573 21.59 -8.29 -37.63
C ASN A 573 20.16 -7.76 -37.72
N VAL A 574 19.89 -6.68 -37.00
CA VAL A 574 18.64 -5.92 -37.08
C VAL A 574 18.91 -4.50 -37.55
N THR A 575 17.86 -3.81 -37.96
CA THR A 575 17.82 -2.35 -38.07
C THR A 575 17.10 -1.82 -36.84
N CYS A 576 17.79 -1.02 -36.05
CA CYS A 576 17.23 -0.36 -34.88
C CYS A 576 16.87 1.09 -35.21
N ARG A 577 15.63 1.49 -34.95
CA ARG A 577 15.13 2.85 -35.21
C ARG A 577 14.74 3.52 -33.91
N PHE A 578 14.88 4.84 -33.84
CA PHE A 578 14.55 5.67 -32.67
C PHE A 578 13.61 6.81 -33.07
N ALA A 579 12.62 7.14 -32.24
CA ALA A 579 11.63 8.19 -32.49
C ALA A 579 11.11 8.85 -31.20
N LYS A 580 10.52 10.04 -31.29
CA LYS A 580 9.79 10.69 -30.18
C LYS A 580 8.33 10.24 -30.07
N THR A 581 7.82 9.63 -31.13
CA THR A 581 6.44 9.18 -31.25
C THR A 581 6.42 7.83 -31.94
N ALA A 582 5.41 7.03 -31.62
CA ALA A 582 5.04 5.86 -32.39
C ALA A 582 3.52 5.89 -32.61
N SER A 583 3.07 5.38 -33.75
CA SER A 583 1.68 5.44 -34.20
C SER A 583 1.07 4.04 -34.20
N GLY A 584 -0.25 3.96 -34.02
CA GLY A 584 -0.97 2.70 -34.16
C GLY A 584 -2.42 2.81 -33.70
N GLY A 585 -3.30 2.01 -34.31
CA GLY A 585 -4.75 2.17 -34.18
C GLY A 585 -5.32 1.87 -32.78
N ASN A 586 -4.53 1.31 -31.85
CA ASN A 586 -4.89 1.10 -30.45
C ASN A 586 -3.67 0.79 -29.56
N GLN A 587 -3.90 0.69 -28.25
CA GLN A 587 -2.90 0.43 -27.19
C GLN A 587 -2.12 -0.90 -27.29
N TYR A 588 -2.44 -1.78 -28.23
CA TYR A 588 -1.80 -3.10 -28.37
C TYR A 588 -0.83 -3.16 -29.55
N TYR A 589 -0.86 -2.17 -30.44
CA TYR A 589 -0.04 -2.16 -31.65
C TYR A 589 0.47 -0.74 -31.92
N GLN A 590 1.76 -0.49 -31.68
CA GLN A 590 2.46 0.72 -32.12
C GLN A 590 3.63 0.40 -33.04
N ALA A 591 3.90 1.29 -33.98
CA ALA A 591 5.02 1.24 -34.91
C ALA A 591 5.64 2.63 -35.07
N ILE A 592 6.96 2.68 -35.30
CA ILE A 592 7.63 3.92 -35.70
C ILE A 592 7.39 4.15 -37.20
N GLU A 593 6.67 5.22 -37.52
CA GLU A 593 6.50 5.67 -38.90
C GLU A 593 7.82 6.13 -39.49
N ALA A 594 8.01 5.92 -40.79
CA ALA A 594 9.23 6.32 -41.47
C ALA A 594 9.51 7.84 -41.37
N SER A 595 8.45 8.66 -41.24
CA SER A 595 8.55 10.12 -41.04
C SER A 595 9.05 10.53 -39.66
N ASP A 596 8.88 9.66 -38.66
CA ASP A 596 9.10 9.98 -37.25
C ASP A 596 10.47 9.48 -36.75
N VAL A 597 11.19 8.75 -37.61
CA VAL A 597 12.53 8.21 -37.33
C VAL A 597 13.51 9.37 -37.15
N LEU A 598 13.99 9.54 -35.92
CA LEU A 598 15.10 10.44 -35.58
C LEU A 598 16.44 9.83 -36.00
N LYS A 599 16.62 8.53 -35.72
CA LYS A 599 17.83 7.76 -36.02
C LYS A 599 17.49 6.35 -36.45
N SER A 600 18.29 5.80 -37.35
CA SER A 600 18.23 4.41 -37.77
C SER A 600 19.65 3.87 -37.92
N THR A 601 19.91 2.68 -37.41
CA THR A 601 21.22 2.06 -37.48
C THR A 601 21.14 0.55 -37.55
N SER A 602 22.09 -0.07 -38.24
CA SER A 602 22.19 -1.53 -38.25
C SER A 602 22.92 -2.01 -37.00
N TRP A 603 22.37 -3.01 -36.32
CA TRP A 603 22.94 -3.59 -35.12
C TRP A 603 23.14 -5.09 -35.26
N ASN A 604 24.39 -5.52 -35.07
CA ASN A 604 24.75 -6.93 -34.91
C ASN A 604 24.73 -7.28 -33.41
N PHE A 605 23.91 -8.25 -33.01
CA PHE A 605 23.74 -8.63 -31.61
C PHE A 605 25.01 -9.13 -30.92
N SER A 606 26.04 -9.57 -31.65
CA SER A 606 27.34 -9.93 -31.08
C SER A 606 28.20 -8.73 -30.69
N LYS A 607 27.70 -7.49 -30.87
CA LYS A 607 28.39 -6.24 -30.53
C LYS A 607 27.48 -5.34 -29.70
N THR A 608 28.08 -4.43 -28.95
CA THR A 608 27.37 -3.32 -28.34
C THR A 608 26.97 -2.30 -29.42
N LEU A 609 25.68 -1.97 -29.48
CA LEU A 609 25.20 -0.79 -30.20
C LEU A 609 25.54 0.46 -29.37
N THR A 610 25.98 1.53 -30.02
CA THR A 610 26.12 2.86 -29.42
C THR A 610 25.59 3.89 -30.40
N GLN A 611 24.59 4.66 -29.99
CA GLN A 611 23.93 5.67 -30.81
C GLN A 611 23.87 6.99 -30.05
N SER A 612 24.41 8.06 -30.64
CA SER A 612 24.24 9.41 -30.11
C SER A 612 22.79 9.86 -30.31
N LEU A 613 22.26 10.57 -29.31
CA LEU A 613 20.95 11.20 -29.30
C LEU A 613 21.05 12.74 -29.22
N SER A 614 22.25 13.29 -29.24
CA SER A 614 22.50 14.73 -29.09
C SER A 614 21.81 15.60 -30.15
N ASP A 615 21.55 15.05 -31.33
CA ASP A 615 20.86 15.73 -32.44
C ASP A 615 19.38 15.32 -32.59
N CYS A 616 18.84 14.58 -31.63
CA CYS A 616 17.45 14.15 -31.60
C CYS A 616 16.49 15.18 -30.95
N ASP A 617 17.00 16.35 -30.52
CA ASP A 617 16.22 17.45 -29.92
C ASP A 617 15.36 16.99 -28.71
N LEU A 618 15.90 16.10 -27.88
CA LEU A 618 15.22 15.62 -26.68
C LEU A 618 15.42 16.68 -25.56
N THR A 619 14.32 17.19 -25.01
CA THR A 619 14.34 18.24 -23.97
C THR A 619 13.26 17.99 -22.92
N GLY A 620 13.49 18.43 -21.68
CA GLY A 620 12.54 18.22 -20.59
C GLY A 620 12.29 16.73 -20.32
N LYS A 621 11.14 16.42 -19.73
CA LYS A 621 10.64 15.04 -19.66
C LYS A 621 10.04 14.65 -21.00
N ALA A 622 10.60 13.64 -21.67
CA ALA A 622 10.09 13.17 -22.95
C ALA A 622 10.34 11.67 -23.15
N ASP A 623 9.44 11.02 -23.87
CA ASP A 623 9.56 9.59 -24.20
C ASP A 623 10.50 9.38 -25.40
N LEU A 624 11.21 8.26 -25.39
CA LEU A 624 12.00 7.77 -26.50
C LEU A 624 11.53 6.39 -26.94
N TYR A 625 11.03 6.29 -28.16
CA TYR A 625 10.60 5.04 -28.76
C TYR A 625 11.75 4.42 -29.55
N PHE A 626 11.86 3.08 -29.53
CA PHE A 626 12.74 2.34 -30.42
C PHE A 626 12.14 1.01 -30.88
N ASP A 627 12.48 0.58 -32.08
CA ASP A 627 12.13 -0.75 -32.58
C ASP A 627 13.32 -1.46 -33.22
N MET A 628 13.16 -2.76 -33.50
CA MET A 628 14.17 -3.63 -34.09
C MET A 628 13.54 -4.48 -35.19
N GLY A 629 13.81 -4.13 -36.46
CA GLY A 629 13.32 -4.87 -37.63
C GLY A 629 14.41 -5.64 -38.37
N GLY A 630 14.03 -6.59 -39.22
CA GLY A 630 14.95 -7.23 -40.19
C GLY A 630 15.34 -8.68 -39.91
N LEU A 631 14.85 -9.29 -38.84
CA LEU A 631 14.94 -10.74 -38.61
C LEU A 631 13.54 -11.35 -38.54
N GLU A 632 13.38 -12.56 -39.09
CA GLU A 632 12.10 -13.28 -39.08
C GLU A 632 11.77 -13.92 -37.72
N ALA A 633 12.76 -14.15 -36.86
CA ALA A 633 12.59 -14.55 -35.46
C ALA A 633 13.87 -14.39 -34.64
N PHE A 634 13.78 -13.90 -33.41
CA PHE A 634 14.85 -13.91 -32.41
C PHE A 634 14.27 -13.82 -30.99
N SER A 635 15.03 -14.27 -30.00
CA SER A 635 14.76 -14.00 -28.58
C SER A 635 16.08 -13.89 -27.79
N GLY A 636 16.12 -13.02 -26.78
CA GLY A 636 17.31 -12.80 -25.98
C GLY A 636 17.12 -11.78 -24.86
N LYS A 637 18.10 -11.68 -23.97
CA LYS A 637 18.17 -10.65 -22.93
C LYS A 637 18.85 -9.40 -23.47
N ILE A 638 18.17 -8.26 -23.38
CA ILE A 638 18.70 -6.96 -23.76
C ILE A 638 19.13 -6.17 -22.54
N THR A 639 20.25 -5.45 -22.66
CA THR A 639 20.61 -4.36 -21.74
C THR A 639 20.66 -3.07 -22.54
N ILE A 640 20.01 -2.02 -22.05
CA ILE A 640 19.96 -0.68 -22.65
C ILE A 640 20.59 0.27 -21.64
N THR A 641 21.41 1.23 -22.07
CA THR A 641 21.95 2.26 -21.18
C THR A 641 21.89 3.64 -21.81
N ILE A 642 21.26 4.61 -21.13
CA ILE A 642 21.31 6.03 -21.48
C ILE A 642 22.38 6.68 -20.62
N SER A 643 23.28 7.46 -21.23
CA SER A 643 24.33 8.18 -20.50
C SER A 643 24.80 9.39 -21.30
N ASP A 644 25.63 10.24 -20.71
CA ASP A 644 26.38 11.22 -21.50
C ASP A 644 27.58 10.58 -22.23
N ALA A 645 27.82 11.02 -23.46
CA ALA A 645 29.08 10.74 -24.13
C ALA A 645 30.23 11.43 -23.35
N GLN A 646 31.28 10.66 -23.04
CA GLN A 646 32.49 11.17 -22.41
C GLN A 646 33.29 12.05 -23.38
#